data_AF-A0A7X8CSD0-F1
#
_entry.id   AF-A0A7X8CSD0-F1
#
_cell.length_a   1.000
_cell.length_b   1.000
_cell.length_c   1.000
_cell.angle_alpha   90.00
_cell.angle_beta   90.00
_cell.angle_gamma   90.00
#
_symmetry.space_group_name_H-M   'P 1'
#
loop_
_entity.id
_entity.type
_entity.pdbx_description
1 polymer ?
#
loop_
_entity_poly.entity_id
_entity_poly.type
_entity_poly.pdbx_seq_one_letter_code
_entity_poly.pdbx_strand_id
1 'polypeptide(L)'
;IEDVSTDELYKVLKLRARPKILLASNWESAINIFNNYRNNLLCVISDMSFPREGEMYEKAGYELIGHIKGELPNLPTVLQSSDPANAKYAFSLKSNFINKNSESLLQDLKSFINYYLGFGHFVYRDNQGRQIAVARSMKEFESYLETIPEDSLAYHAMKNHFSHWLMARGEVKIARLINPVKVSDFNSLKEVREFLLNIIRKRRQELNKGRVIKFEESAEIDETNVISLTPGSLGGKGRGLAFINTLIYSFELGRLIPGINIKAPVTAIIGTDEFDLFMERNHLWNFVKEERNYDIIQRAFIKGSLSYTLEKKLRIFLNKIKNPLAVRSSSLFEDSMSQPFSGIFGTYLVPNTDPDAETRLKQISDAIKLVFASIYSGVAKAYFEAINYKIENEKMAVVIQEVVGKRYDDVYYPHISGSAQSFNFYPVAHMKPKDGFAVTAVGLGQYVMEGNLAYRFSPAYPTLEIISQKDLYRNSQVRFYAVDLAKKDLNLLEGENAGLKMLDISVAESHGTLNHIASVLNPDNDTIVPGLDTPGPRVINFADILKYNYIPLAPALRTVLDVVTEASGTPVEIEFAVDLTKDESGNASFYLLQIKPLLGTGAGYNIDPCSIDKDEIVLLTNKSMGNGVIRDITDLIYLEPANFDTSLTVRMAEEIADINEKMVNENRKYILIGPGRWGTRDRFLGIPVAWPQISNARVIVEVSLADFHPDASLGSHFFHNVTSMNIGYFSIDLDSQDDKISFDIIRKQQIIENGEFFRHVRFEEPLIIRMDGKKGMAVISMNDKNVLA
;
A
#
# COMPACT_ATOMS: atom_id res chain seq x y z
N ILE A 1 15.23 -30.48 -7.41
CA ILE A 1 15.89 -29.21 -7.79
C ILE A 1 15.28 -28.15 -6.90
N GLU A 2 16.05 -27.69 -5.90
CA GLU A 2 15.63 -26.83 -4.79
C GLU A 2 15.51 -25.36 -5.24
N ASP A 3 14.50 -25.09 -6.06
CA ASP A 3 13.83 -23.78 -6.11
C ASP A 3 12.35 -24.08 -5.93
N VAL A 4 12.00 -24.44 -4.69
CA VAL A 4 10.63 -24.69 -4.27
C VAL A 4 10.03 -23.35 -3.86
N SER A 5 9.52 -22.60 -4.84
CA SER A 5 8.48 -21.62 -4.51
C SER A 5 7.23 -22.41 -4.08
N THR A 6 6.72 -22.08 -2.90
CA THR A 6 5.55 -22.70 -2.24
C THR A 6 4.21 -22.40 -2.92
N ASP A 7 4.24 -21.80 -4.11
CA ASP A 7 3.06 -21.28 -4.80
C ASP A 7 2.47 -22.35 -5.75
N GLU A 8 1.26 -22.83 -5.44
CA GLU A 8 0.56 -23.86 -6.23
C GLU A 8 0.29 -23.42 -7.67
N LEU A 9 0.06 -22.12 -7.89
CA LEU A 9 -0.12 -21.57 -9.23
C LEU A 9 1.14 -21.75 -10.09
N TYR A 10 2.31 -21.57 -9.47
CA TYR A 10 3.61 -21.77 -10.12
C TYR A 10 3.87 -23.25 -10.45
N LYS A 11 3.38 -24.18 -9.62
CA LYS A 11 3.40 -25.63 -9.93
C LYS A 11 2.52 -25.97 -11.14
N VAL A 12 1.31 -25.41 -11.21
CA VAL A 12 0.39 -25.62 -12.35
C VAL A 12 0.95 -25.03 -13.65
N LEU A 13 1.53 -23.83 -13.60
CA LEU A 13 2.22 -23.22 -14.74
C LEU A 13 3.42 -24.06 -15.20
N LYS A 14 4.26 -24.56 -14.26
CA LYS A 14 5.34 -25.51 -14.59
C LYS A 14 4.80 -26.79 -15.23
N LEU A 15 3.65 -27.32 -14.80
CA LEU A 15 3.05 -28.52 -15.40
C LEU A 15 2.54 -28.27 -16.83
N ARG A 16 2.00 -27.08 -17.11
CA ARG A 16 1.57 -26.66 -18.45
C ARG A 16 2.76 -26.39 -19.39
N ALA A 17 3.85 -25.81 -18.87
CA ALA A 17 5.05 -25.47 -19.64
C ALA A 17 6.00 -26.66 -19.92
N ARG A 18 5.74 -27.86 -19.35
CA ARG A 18 6.58 -29.04 -19.59
C ARG A 18 6.54 -29.46 -21.06
N PRO A 19 7.70 -29.83 -21.64
CA PRO A 19 7.76 -30.48 -22.95
C PRO A 19 6.79 -31.65 -23.05
N LYS A 20 6.07 -31.71 -24.16
CA LYS A 20 5.13 -32.79 -24.48
C LYS A 20 5.77 -33.72 -25.49
N ILE A 21 5.55 -35.02 -25.31
CA ILE A 21 5.98 -36.03 -26.28
C ILE A 21 4.82 -36.21 -27.27
N LEU A 22 5.09 -35.90 -28.53
CA LEU A 22 4.15 -36.14 -29.62
C LEU A 22 4.60 -37.40 -30.35
N LEU A 23 3.73 -38.41 -30.38
CA LEU A 23 4.00 -39.67 -31.05
C LEU A 23 3.40 -39.64 -32.45
N ALA A 24 4.23 -39.89 -33.47
CA ALA A 24 3.79 -40.15 -34.83
C ALA A 24 4.05 -41.61 -35.18
N SER A 25 3.06 -42.30 -35.71
CA SER A 25 3.16 -43.71 -36.12
C SER A 25 3.46 -43.89 -37.60
N ASN A 26 3.37 -42.83 -38.42
CA ASN A 26 3.66 -42.84 -39.85
C ASN A 26 4.22 -41.50 -40.31
N TRP A 27 4.71 -41.48 -41.55
CA TRP A 27 5.33 -40.31 -42.18
C TRP A 27 4.40 -39.10 -42.24
N GLU A 28 3.15 -39.31 -42.64
CA GLU A 28 2.17 -38.25 -42.86
C GLU A 28 1.85 -37.55 -41.53
N SER A 29 1.70 -38.32 -40.45
CA SER A 29 1.48 -37.78 -39.11
C SER A 29 2.71 -37.03 -38.61
N ALA A 30 3.92 -37.54 -38.88
CA ALA A 30 5.16 -36.88 -38.48
C ALA A 30 5.33 -35.52 -39.17
N ILE A 31 5.07 -35.44 -40.48
CA ILE A 31 5.10 -34.19 -41.25
C ILE A 31 4.02 -33.22 -40.79
N ASN A 32 2.80 -33.69 -40.51
CA ASN A 32 1.73 -32.84 -40.01
C ASN A 32 2.10 -32.21 -38.64
N ILE A 33 2.65 -33.03 -37.72
CA ILE A 33 3.14 -32.55 -36.43
C ILE A 33 4.29 -31.54 -36.63
N PHE A 34 5.22 -31.84 -37.53
CA PHE A 34 6.32 -30.92 -37.86
C PHE A 34 5.79 -29.58 -38.36
N ASN A 35 4.90 -29.56 -39.36
CA ASN A 35 4.35 -28.33 -39.93
C ASN A 35 3.61 -27.46 -38.90
N ASN A 36 2.83 -28.10 -38.03
CA ASN A 36 2.05 -27.39 -37.01
C ASN A 36 2.92 -26.83 -35.86
N TYR A 37 4.03 -27.50 -35.53
CA TYR A 37 4.83 -27.20 -34.33
C TYR A 37 6.30 -26.87 -34.60
N ARG A 38 6.73 -26.66 -35.85
CA ARG A 38 8.14 -26.43 -36.24
C ARG A 38 8.86 -25.38 -35.40
N ASN A 39 8.17 -24.32 -34.99
CA ASN A 39 8.75 -23.24 -34.18
C ASN A 39 8.94 -23.58 -32.70
N ASN A 40 8.40 -24.71 -32.23
CA ASN A 40 8.36 -25.14 -30.83
C ASN A 40 8.96 -26.55 -30.62
N LEU A 41 9.53 -27.17 -31.66
CA LEU A 41 10.16 -28.50 -31.54
C LEU A 41 11.50 -28.40 -30.82
N LEU A 42 11.70 -29.27 -29.83
CA LEU A 42 12.94 -29.34 -29.06
C LEU A 42 13.91 -30.41 -29.58
N CYS A 43 13.39 -31.56 -29.99
CA CYS A 43 14.15 -32.61 -30.66
C CYS A 43 13.23 -33.54 -31.45
N VAL A 44 13.82 -34.35 -32.34
CA VAL A 44 13.15 -35.44 -33.04
C VAL A 44 13.90 -36.74 -32.79
N ILE A 45 13.20 -37.77 -32.34
CA ILE A 45 13.71 -39.13 -32.23
C ILE A 45 12.92 -39.96 -33.24
N SER A 46 13.61 -40.53 -34.21
CA SER A 46 13.00 -41.33 -35.27
C SER A 46 13.59 -42.72 -35.32
N ASP A 47 12.74 -43.70 -35.60
CA ASP A 47 13.18 -45.02 -36.07
C ASP A 47 13.68 -44.91 -37.52
N MET A 48 14.57 -45.81 -37.94
CA MET A 48 15.06 -45.88 -39.31
C MET A 48 13.94 -46.28 -40.29
N SER A 49 13.11 -47.25 -39.89
CA SER A 49 12.00 -47.77 -40.69
C SER A 49 10.67 -47.58 -39.97
N PHE A 50 9.70 -47.00 -40.67
CA PHE A 50 8.31 -46.88 -40.21
C PHE A 50 7.38 -46.67 -41.42
N PRO A 51 6.04 -46.78 -41.25
CA PRO A 51 5.11 -46.69 -42.37
C PRO A 51 5.07 -45.32 -43.05
N ARG A 52 5.05 -45.34 -44.39
CA ARG A 52 4.76 -44.21 -45.28
C ARG A 52 3.70 -44.66 -46.28
N GLU A 53 2.64 -43.88 -46.43
CA GLU A 53 1.45 -44.25 -47.23
C GLU A 53 0.84 -45.60 -46.83
N GLY A 54 1.00 -45.99 -45.56
CA GLY A 54 0.49 -47.26 -45.03
C GLY A 54 1.43 -48.47 -45.19
N GLU A 55 2.54 -48.33 -45.92
CA GLU A 55 3.53 -49.40 -46.13
C GLU A 55 4.85 -49.13 -45.40
N MET A 56 5.49 -50.18 -44.85
CA MET A 56 6.77 -50.04 -44.16
C MET A 56 7.87 -49.60 -45.12
N TYR A 57 8.49 -48.45 -44.84
CA TYR A 57 9.58 -47.92 -45.66
C TYR A 57 10.89 -47.91 -44.88
N GLU A 58 11.90 -48.62 -45.41
CA GLU A 58 13.18 -48.88 -44.71
C GLU A 58 13.99 -47.62 -44.39
N LYS A 59 13.79 -46.53 -45.14
CA LYS A 59 14.55 -45.28 -44.98
C LYS A 59 13.68 -44.10 -44.55
N ALA A 60 12.48 -44.38 -44.03
CA ALA A 60 11.55 -43.34 -43.61
C ALA A 60 12.16 -42.38 -42.57
N GLY A 61 12.93 -42.87 -41.58
CA GLY A 61 13.57 -42.00 -40.60
C GLY A 61 14.68 -41.14 -41.16
N TYR A 62 15.46 -41.69 -42.10
CA TYR A 62 16.53 -40.96 -42.76
C TYR A 62 15.98 -39.78 -43.56
N GLU A 63 14.95 -40.01 -44.38
CA GLU A 63 14.33 -38.95 -45.16
C GLU A 63 13.62 -37.92 -44.28
N LEU A 64 12.98 -38.35 -43.18
CA LEU A 64 12.24 -37.46 -42.29
C LEU A 64 13.18 -36.48 -41.60
N ILE A 65 14.26 -37.01 -40.99
CA ILE A 65 15.28 -36.17 -40.35
C ILE A 65 15.94 -35.27 -41.39
N GLY A 66 16.19 -35.78 -42.61
CA GLY A 66 16.73 -34.98 -43.72
C GLY A 66 15.83 -33.78 -44.07
N HIS A 67 14.53 -34.01 -44.21
CA HIS A 67 13.55 -32.96 -44.48
C HIS A 67 13.50 -31.92 -43.35
N ILE A 68 13.41 -32.38 -42.09
CA ILE A 68 13.34 -31.52 -40.91
C ILE A 68 14.62 -30.67 -40.77
N LYS A 69 15.79 -31.24 -41.00
CA LYS A 69 17.06 -30.51 -40.93
C LYS A 69 17.30 -29.56 -42.11
N GLY A 70 16.62 -29.77 -43.24
CA GLY A 70 16.60 -28.80 -44.34
C GLY A 70 16.00 -27.47 -43.91
N GLU A 71 14.97 -27.49 -43.08
CA GLU A 71 14.34 -26.28 -42.52
C GLU A 71 14.95 -25.84 -41.18
N LEU A 72 15.32 -26.78 -40.31
CA LEU A 72 15.88 -26.54 -38.98
C LEU A 72 17.26 -27.22 -38.82
N PRO A 73 18.35 -26.63 -39.34
CA PRO A 73 19.67 -27.26 -39.39
C PRO A 73 20.26 -27.64 -38.02
N ASN A 74 19.90 -26.87 -36.99
CA ASN A 74 20.44 -27.00 -35.64
C ASN A 74 19.56 -27.84 -34.70
N LEU A 75 18.43 -28.40 -35.18
CA LEU A 75 17.54 -29.18 -34.34
C LEU A 75 18.23 -30.49 -33.90
N PRO A 76 18.29 -30.80 -32.59
CA PRO A 76 18.81 -32.08 -32.11
C PRO A 76 17.95 -33.24 -32.60
N THR A 77 18.59 -34.22 -33.24
CA THR A 77 17.91 -35.42 -33.75
C THR A 77 18.62 -36.70 -33.34
N VAL A 78 17.83 -37.76 -33.15
CA VAL A 78 18.29 -39.12 -32.91
C VAL A 78 17.68 -40.04 -33.96
N LEU A 79 18.53 -40.86 -34.59
CA LEU A 79 18.10 -41.97 -35.43
C LEU A 79 18.33 -43.28 -34.67
N GLN A 80 17.25 -44.03 -34.44
CA GLN A 80 17.29 -45.33 -33.78
C GLN A 80 17.19 -46.46 -34.81
N SER A 81 17.95 -47.52 -34.63
CA SER A 81 17.93 -48.71 -35.48
C SER A 81 18.42 -49.92 -34.69
N SER A 82 17.93 -51.11 -35.04
CA SER A 82 18.48 -52.38 -34.53
C SER A 82 19.71 -52.84 -35.33
N ASP A 83 19.87 -52.34 -36.57
CA ASP A 83 21.03 -52.57 -37.43
C ASP A 83 22.10 -51.47 -37.21
N PRO A 84 23.30 -51.80 -36.71
CA PRO A 84 24.41 -50.87 -36.55
C PRO A 84 24.90 -50.23 -37.85
N ALA A 85 24.72 -50.89 -39.01
CA ALA A 85 25.16 -50.38 -40.30
C ALA A 85 24.44 -49.06 -40.68
N ASN A 86 23.29 -48.77 -40.05
CA ASN A 86 22.55 -47.53 -40.24
C ASN A 86 23.18 -46.31 -39.55
N ALA A 87 24.22 -46.49 -38.73
CA ALA A 87 24.98 -45.38 -38.15
C ALA A 87 25.55 -44.42 -39.20
N LYS A 88 25.88 -44.93 -40.40
CA LYS A 88 26.35 -44.11 -41.54
C LYS A 88 25.33 -43.05 -41.98
N TYR A 89 24.03 -43.37 -41.88
CA TYR A 89 22.94 -42.46 -42.24
C TYR A 89 22.73 -41.37 -41.19
N ALA A 90 22.89 -41.70 -39.90
CA ALA A 90 22.89 -40.70 -38.85
C ALA A 90 24.07 -39.72 -38.99
N PHE A 91 25.26 -40.25 -39.32
CA PHE A 91 26.46 -39.44 -39.51
C PHE A 91 26.32 -38.44 -40.66
N SER A 92 25.78 -38.86 -41.82
CA SER A 92 25.56 -37.94 -42.95
C SER A 92 24.59 -36.81 -42.63
N LEU A 93 23.61 -37.06 -41.75
CA LEU A 93 22.64 -36.07 -41.27
C LEU A 93 23.15 -35.26 -40.07
N LYS A 94 24.38 -35.46 -39.60
CA LYS A 94 24.90 -34.89 -38.34
C LYS A 94 23.95 -35.15 -37.15
N SER A 95 23.35 -36.34 -37.12
CA SER A 95 22.39 -36.80 -36.12
C SER A 95 23.05 -37.82 -35.19
N ASN A 96 22.58 -37.94 -33.94
CA ASN A 96 23.04 -39.01 -33.06
C ASN A 96 22.42 -40.34 -33.47
N PHE A 97 23.22 -41.41 -33.41
CA PHE A 97 22.77 -42.78 -33.63
C PHE A 97 22.63 -43.50 -32.30
N ILE A 98 21.51 -44.20 -32.09
CA ILE A 98 21.32 -45.04 -30.92
C ILE A 98 20.88 -46.44 -31.38
N ASN A 99 21.64 -47.46 -30.99
CA ASN A 99 21.30 -48.84 -31.29
C ASN A 99 20.23 -49.35 -30.32
N LYS A 100 19.12 -49.88 -30.86
CA LYS A 100 18.01 -50.45 -30.07
C LYS A 100 18.39 -51.70 -29.30
N ASN A 101 19.36 -52.46 -29.79
CA ASN A 101 19.85 -53.67 -29.16
C ASN A 101 20.97 -53.42 -28.13
N SER A 102 21.30 -52.15 -27.86
CA SER A 102 22.33 -51.82 -26.87
C SER A 102 21.82 -52.06 -25.46
N GLU A 103 22.64 -52.70 -24.62
CA GLU A 103 22.39 -52.82 -23.17
C GLU A 103 22.32 -51.44 -22.48
N SER A 104 22.93 -50.40 -23.07
CA SER A 104 22.94 -49.01 -22.56
C SER A 104 21.84 -48.11 -23.13
N LEU A 105 20.87 -48.63 -23.91
CA LEU A 105 19.90 -47.82 -24.66
C LEU A 105 19.25 -46.68 -23.85
N LEU A 106 18.77 -47.00 -22.65
CA LEU A 106 18.14 -46.01 -21.76
C LEU A 106 19.12 -44.94 -21.29
N GLN A 107 20.36 -45.31 -21.01
CA GLN A 107 21.41 -44.40 -20.57
C GLN A 107 21.86 -43.48 -21.71
N ASP A 108 21.91 -43.98 -22.95
CA ASP A 108 22.26 -43.20 -24.14
C ASP A 108 21.17 -42.17 -24.47
N LEU A 109 19.89 -42.58 -24.42
CA LEU A 109 18.75 -41.67 -24.56
C LEU A 109 18.74 -40.61 -23.45
N LYS A 110 18.96 -41.01 -22.20
CA LYS A 110 19.03 -40.07 -21.07
C LYS A 110 20.17 -39.08 -21.21
N SER A 111 21.32 -39.54 -21.69
CA SER A 111 22.49 -38.69 -21.96
C SER A 111 22.20 -37.70 -23.08
N PHE A 112 21.55 -38.14 -24.16
CA PHE A 112 21.11 -37.25 -25.25
C PHE A 112 20.15 -36.17 -24.74
N ILE A 113 19.11 -36.57 -24.01
CA ILE A 113 18.09 -35.66 -23.46
C ILE A 113 18.75 -34.63 -22.54
N ASN A 114 19.60 -35.05 -21.60
CA ASN A 114 20.25 -34.13 -20.68
C ASN A 114 21.22 -33.16 -21.41
N TYR A 115 21.94 -33.65 -22.41
CA TYR A 115 22.96 -32.84 -23.10
C TYR A 115 22.34 -31.82 -24.06
N TYR A 116 21.37 -32.23 -24.88
CA TYR A 116 20.85 -31.40 -25.97
C TYR A 116 19.59 -30.61 -25.62
N LEU A 117 18.77 -31.11 -24.68
CA LEU A 117 17.50 -30.48 -24.32
C LEU A 117 17.59 -29.62 -23.06
N GLY A 118 18.76 -29.56 -22.42
CA GLY A 118 18.99 -28.70 -21.25
C GLY A 118 18.31 -29.17 -19.96
N PHE A 119 17.88 -30.44 -19.88
CA PHE A 119 17.38 -31.01 -18.63
C PHE A 119 18.51 -31.26 -17.64
N GLY A 120 18.37 -30.76 -16.41
CA GLY A 120 19.38 -30.87 -15.35
C GLY A 120 20.12 -29.56 -15.06
N HIS A 121 21.35 -29.64 -14.56
CA HIS A 121 22.21 -28.49 -14.30
C HIS A 121 22.83 -27.98 -15.62
N PHE A 122 23.07 -26.67 -15.75
CA PHE A 122 23.79 -26.17 -16.92
C PHE A 122 25.27 -26.48 -16.76
N VAL A 123 25.87 -27.13 -17.74
CA VAL A 123 27.30 -27.45 -17.72
C VAL A 123 28.00 -26.55 -18.73
N TYR A 124 28.76 -25.57 -18.25
CA TYR A 124 29.64 -24.77 -19.09
C TYR A 124 30.79 -25.65 -19.61
N ARG A 125 31.06 -25.57 -20.90
CA ARG A 125 32.05 -26.37 -21.61
C ARG A 125 32.92 -25.52 -22.50
N ASP A 126 34.16 -25.93 -22.70
CA ASP A 126 35.06 -25.32 -23.68
C ASP A 126 34.71 -25.76 -25.12
N ASN A 127 35.45 -25.24 -26.10
CA ASN A 127 35.30 -25.60 -27.51
C ASN A 127 35.59 -27.09 -27.80
N GLN A 128 36.28 -27.80 -26.90
CA GLN A 128 36.55 -29.24 -26.95
C GLN A 128 35.49 -30.07 -26.21
N GLY A 129 34.50 -29.43 -25.58
CA GLY A 129 33.45 -30.09 -24.82
C GLY A 129 33.83 -30.49 -23.39
N ARG A 130 35.02 -30.09 -22.89
CA ARG A 130 35.43 -30.34 -21.49
C ARG A 130 34.65 -29.44 -20.55
N GLN A 131 34.27 -29.97 -19.40
CA GLN A 131 33.49 -29.27 -18.39
C GLN A 131 34.34 -28.21 -17.66
N ILE A 132 33.85 -26.97 -17.62
CA ILE A 132 34.46 -25.82 -16.92
C ILE A 132 33.75 -25.58 -15.58
N ALA A 133 32.43 -25.46 -15.59
CA ALA A 133 31.61 -25.15 -14.42
C ALA A 133 30.22 -25.77 -14.54
N VAL A 134 29.52 -25.94 -13.41
CA VAL A 134 28.16 -26.49 -13.36
C VAL A 134 27.26 -25.54 -12.60
N ALA A 135 26.34 -24.88 -13.29
CA ALA A 135 25.31 -24.05 -12.65
C ALA A 135 24.08 -24.88 -12.30
N ARG A 136 23.78 -24.93 -10.99
CA ARG A 136 22.63 -25.64 -10.44
C ARG A 136 21.40 -24.75 -10.37
N SER A 137 21.59 -23.45 -10.14
CA SER A 137 20.57 -22.42 -10.02
C SER A 137 20.71 -21.33 -11.10
N MET A 138 19.69 -20.49 -11.24
CA MET A 138 19.75 -19.31 -12.12
C MET A 138 20.78 -18.28 -11.64
N LYS A 139 21.00 -18.18 -10.33
CA LYS A 139 22.00 -17.29 -9.72
C LYS A 139 23.42 -17.73 -10.04
N GLU A 140 23.70 -19.03 -9.94
CA GLU A 140 25.00 -19.59 -10.37
C GLU A 140 25.21 -19.47 -11.87
N PHE A 141 24.16 -19.66 -12.67
CA PHE A 141 24.23 -19.49 -14.13
C PHE A 141 24.64 -18.06 -14.51
N GLU A 142 24.02 -17.04 -13.93
CA GLU A 142 24.40 -15.65 -14.17
C GLU A 142 25.83 -15.36 -13.69
N SER A 143 26.19 -15.78 -12.48
CA SER A 143 27.54 -15.53 -11.92
C SER A 143 28.64 -16.15 -12.78
N TYR A 144 28.45 -17.38 -13.27
CA TYR A 144 29.43 -18.00 -14.16
C TYR A 144 29.43 -17.34 -15.55
N LEU A 145 28.29 -16.87 -16.05
CA LEU A 145 28.20 -16.17 -17.33
C LEU A 145 29.08 -14.91 -17.36
N GLU A 146 29.24 -14.23 -16.21
CA GLU A 146 30.13 -13.07 -16.07
C GLU A 146 31.61 -13.44 -16.20
N THR A 147 32.01 -14.64 -15.76
CA THR A 147 33.43 -15.02 -15.63
C THR A 147 33.93 -16.03 -16.66
N ILE A 148 33.05 -16.72 -17.39
CA ILE A 148 33.47 -17.79 -18.32
C ILE A 148 34.30 -17.26 -19.51
N PRO A 149 35.24 -18.07 -20.04
CA PRO A 149 36.00 -17.75 -21.24
C PRO A 149 35.11 -17.50 -22.47
N GLU A 150 35.56 -16.64 -23.38
CA GLU A 150 34.82 -16.31 -24.61
C GLU A 150 34.60 -17.53 -25.52
N ASP A 151 35.55 -18.46 -25.57
CA ASP A 151 35.43 -19.71 -26.34
C ASP A 151 34.26 -20.59 -25.85
N SER A 152 34.01 -20.60 -24.54
CA SER A 152 32.86 -21.30 -23.94
C SER A 152 31.55 -20.60 -24.32
N LEU A 153 31.53 -19.26 -24.23
CA LEU A 153 30.37 -18.46 -24.61
C LEU A 153 29.98 -18.71 -26.07
N ALA A 154 30.95 -18.68 -26.98
CA ALA A 154 30.76 -18.97 -28.40
C ALA A 154 30.21 -20.40 -28.61
N TYR A 155 30.83 -21.39 -27.95
CA TYR A 155 30.41 -22.78 -28.04
C TYR A 155 28.94 -23.00 -27.66
N HIS A 156 28.49 -22.39 -26.56
CA HIS A 156 27.12 -22.53 -26.08
C HIS A 156 26.11 -21.68 -26.88
N ALA A 157 26.51 -20.48 -27.30
CA ALA A 157 25.66 -19.60 -28.09
C ALA A 157 25.39 -20.17 -29.50
N MET A 158 26.42 -20.67 -30.19
CA MET A 158 26.27 -21.27 -31.54
C MET A 158 25.35 -22.50 -31.56
N LYS A 159 25.24 -23.21 -30.43
CA LYS A 159 24.45 -24.45 -30.29
C LYS A 159 23.11 -24.25 -29.58
N ASN A 160 22.70 -23.01 -29.34
CA ASN A 160 21.45 -22.68 -28.64
C ASN A 160 21.33 -23.31 -27.23
N HIS A 161 22.46 -23.64 -26.59
CA HIS A 161 22.43 -24.29 -25.28
C HIS A 161 21.76 -23.40 -24.21
N PHE A 162 21.97 -22.08 -24.29
CA PHE A 162 21.38 -21.12 -23.36
C PHE A 162 19.85 -21.06 -23.48
N SER A 163 19.31 -20.93 -24.69
CA SER A 163 17.86 -20.89 -24.93
C SER A 163 17.19 -22.22 -24.56
N HIS A 164 17.80 -23.37 -24.91
CA HIS A 164 17.27 -24.68 -24.54
C HIS A 164 17.21 -24.89 -23.02
N TRP A 165 18.25 -24.52 -22.29
CA TRP A 165 18.29 -24.68 -20.84
C TRP A 165 17.26 -23.80 -20.12
N LEU A 166 17.05 -22.57 -20.60
CA LEU A 166 16.03 -21.66 -20.08
C LEU A 166 14.61 -22.15 -20.41
N MET A 167 14.41 -22.67 -21.63
CA MET A 167 13.14 -23.28 -22.05
C MET A 167 12.78 -24.47 -21.16
N ALA A 168 13.73 -25.35 -20.86
CA ALA A 168 13.54 -26.51 -19.99
C ALA A 168 13.16 -26.14 -18.54
N ARG A 169 13.50 -24.91 -18.10
CA ARG A 169 13.14 -24.38 -16.77
C ARG A 169 11.83 -23.59 -16.75
N GLY A 170 11.18 -23.41 -17.89
CA GLY A 170 9.93 -22.64 -18.02
C GLY A 170 10.12 -21.14 -18.28
N GLU A 171 11.35 -20.68 -18.52
CA GLU A 171 11.64 -19.28 -18.88
C GLU A 171 11.43 -19.04 -20.39
N VAL A 172 10.23 -19.39 -20.88
CA VAL A 172 9.88 -19.39 -22.31
C VAL A 172 10.08 -18.03 -22.96
N LYS A 173 9.73 -16.94 -22.26
CA LYS A 173 9.85 -15.56 -22.77
C LYS A 173 11.30 -15.21 -23.10
N ILE A 174 12.24 -15.52 -22.20
CA ILE A 174 13.67 -15.29 -22.43
C ILE A 174 14.19 -16.22 -23.52
N ALA A 175 13.86 -17.51 -23.46
CA ALA A 175 14.34 -18.49 -24.42
C ALA A 175 13.98 -18.08 -25.86
N ARG A 176 12.77 -17.55 -26.08
CA ARG A 176 12.31 -17.05 -27.38
C ARG A 176 13.01 -15.76 -27.83
N LEU A 177 13.51 -14.93 -26.92
CA LEU A 177 14.29 -13.74 -27.25
C LEU A 177 15.74 -14.11 -27.62
N ILE A 178 16.31 -15.14 -26.99
CA ILE A 178 17.69 -15.58 -27.24
C ILE A 178 17.79 -16.43 -28.52
N ASN A 179 16.83 -17.35 -28.73
CA ASN A 179 16.91 -18.34 -29.82
C ASN A 179 17.08 -17.78 -31.26
N PRO A 180 16.44 -16.65 -31.66
CA PRO A 180 16.60 -16.14 -33.02
C PRO A 180 17.93 -15.39 -33.23
N VAL A 181 18.61 -15.01 -32.16
CA VAL A 181 19.82 -14.16 -32.24
C VAL A 181 21.04 -15.04 -32.42
N LYS A 182 21.81 -14.78 -33.48
CA LYS A 182 23.05 -15.50 -33.79
C LYS A 182 24.26 -14.75 -33.27
N VAL A 183 25.34 -15.48 -33.01
CA VAL A 183 26.64 -14.89 -32.66
C VAL A 183 27.13 -13.90 -33.74
N SER A 184 26.75 -14.13 -35.00
CA SER A 184 27.06 -13.25 -36.15
C SER A 184 26.38 -11.88 -36.10
N ASP A 185 25.36 -11.71 -35.26
CA ASP A 185 24.57 -10.48 -35.18
C ASP A 185 25.23 -9.43 -34.27
N PHE A 186 26.36 -9.77 -33.65
CA PHE A 186 27.12 -8.93 -32.73
C PHE A 186 28.55 -8.69 -33.25
N ASN A 187 29.14 -7.55 -32.88
CA ASN A 187 30.49 -7.19 -33.30
C ASN A 187 31.57 -7.92 -32.47
N SER A 188 31.21 -8.40 -31.27
CA SER A 188 32.13 -9.12 -30.39
C SER A 188 31.40 -10.11 -29.47
N LEU A 189 32.15 -11.10 -28.96
CA LEU A 189 31.63 -12.04 -27.95
C LEU A 189 31.32 -11.35 -26.61
N LYS A 190 31.91 -10.18 -26.33
CA LYS A 190 31.57 -9.38 -25.15
C LYS A 190 30.14 -8.84 -25.23
N GLU A 191 29.72 -8.36 -26.40
CA GLU A 191 28.34 -7.88 -26.61
C GLU A 191 27.32 -9.02 -26.42
N VAL A 192 27.64 -10.23 -26.86
CA VAL A 192 26.79 -11.42 -26.60
C VAL A 192 26.64 -11.67 -25.10
N ARG A 193 27.75 -11.57 -24.35
CA ARG A 193 27.75 -11.76 -22.89
C ARG A 193 26.86 -10.71 -22.21
N GLU A 194 27.05 -9.44 -22.55
CA GLU A 194 26.27 -8.32 -22.00
C GLU A 194 24.79 -8.43 -22.37
N PHE A 195 24.48 -8.81 -23.61
CA PHE A 195 23.11 -9.06 -24.05
C PHE A 195 22.42 -10.13 -23.22
N LEU A 196 23.06 -11.28 -23.01
CA LEU A 196 22.52 -12.37 -22.20
C LEU A 196 22.33 -11.95 -20.74
N LEU A 197 23.33 -11.29 -20.15
CA LEU A 197 23.23 -10.77 -18.78
C LEU A 197 22.10 -9.75 -18.64
N ASN A 198 21.96 -8.82 -19.60
CA ASN A 198 20.90 -7.81 -19.59
C ASN A 198 19.51 -8.44 -19.69
N ILE A 199 19.30 -9.48 -20.51
CA ILE A 199 18.01 -10.16 -20.57
C ILE A 199 17.69 -10.88 -19.26
N ILE A 200 18.69 -11.55 -18.66
CA ILE A 200 18.52 -12.24 -17.37
C ILE A 200 18.19 -11.25 -16.25
N ARG A 201 18.93 -10.14 -16.18
CA ARG A 201 18.71 -9.06 -15.20
C ARG A 201 17.34 -8.41 -15.39
N LYS A 202 16.96 -8.08 -16.64
CA LYS A 202 15.64 -7.55 -16.97
C LYS A 202 14.52 -8.50 -16.56
N ARG A 203 14.69 -9.81 -16.75
CA ARG A 203 13.71 -10.80 -16.29
C ARG A 203 13.63 -10.85 -14.77
N ARG A 204 14.76 -10.84 -14.06
CA ARG A 204 14.78 -10.82 -12.60
C ARG A 204 14.05 -9.59 -12.07
N GLN A 205 14.32 -8.42 -12.64
CA GLN A 205 13.57 -7.20 -12.33
C GLN A 205 12.08 -7.42 -12.59
N GLU A 206 11.67 -7.90 -13.77
CA GLU A 206 10.25 -8.22 -14.07
C GLU A 206 9.61 -9.19 -13.07
N LEU A 207 10.34 -10.20 -12.57
CA LEU A 207 9.83 -11.16 -11.59
C LEU A 207 9.73 -10.58 -10.18
N ASN A 208 10.62 -9.64 -9.85
CA ASN A 208 10.63 -8.98 -8.55
C ASN A 208 9.55 -7.90 -8.49
N LYS A 209 9.23 -7.24 -9.62
CA LYS A 209 8.23 -6.17 -9.71
C LYS A 209 6.94 -6.49 -8.95
N GLY A 210 6.59 -5.60 -8.04
CA GLY A 210 5.41 -5.71 -7.19
C GLY A 210 5.56 -6.65 -5.99
N ARG A 211 6.74 -7.24 -5.75
CA ARG A 211 6.97 -8.17 -4.64
C ARG A 211 7.79 -7.56 -3.52
N VAL A 212 7.73 -8.21 -2.36
CA VAL A 212 8.63 -7.96 -1.23
C VAL A 212 9.91 -8.76 -1.45
N ILE A 213 11.04 -8.08 -1.58
CA ILE A 213 12.36 -8.69 -1.78
C ILE A 213 13.21 -8.54 -0.53
N LYS A 214 14.05 -9.53 -0.24
CA LYS A 214 15.05 -9.40 0.83
C LYS A 214 16.16 -8.45 0.37
N PHE A 215 16.66 -7.62 1.29
CA PHE A 215 17.78 -6.73 0.98
C PHE A 215 19.04 -7.53 0.60
N GLU A 216 19.55 -7.29 -0.61
CA GLU A 216 20.87 -7.73 -1.07
C GLU A 216 21.69 -6.49 -1.48
N GLU A 217 23.00 -6.50 -1.22
CA GLU A 217 23.87 -5.34 -1.51
C GLU A 217 23.87 -4.97 -3.01
N SER A 218 23.83 -6.00 -3.87
CA SER A 218 23.77 -5.91 -5.33
C SER A 218 22.38 -5.61 -5.89
N ALA A 219 21.32 -5.64 -5.08
CA ALA A 219 19.98 -5.36 -5.57
C ALA A 219 19.83 -3.87 -5.92
N GLU A 220 19.22 -3.60 -7.07
CA GLU A 220 18.73 -2.25 -7.39
C GLU A 220 17.56 -1.91 -6.46
N ILE A 221 17.59 -0.69 -5.93
CA ILE A 221 16.55 -0.14 -5.06
C ILE A 221 15.75 0.80 -5.93
N ASP A 222 14.54 0.41 -6.29
CA ASP A 222 13.65 1.20 -7.14
C ASP A 222 12.21 1.23 -6.58
N GLU A 223 11.38 2.07 -7.18
CA GLU A 223 9.95 2.24 -6.84
C GLU A 223 9.11 0.98 -7.10
N THR A 224 9.65 -0.01 -7.82
CA THR A 224 8.88 -1.18 -8.27
C THR A 224 8.85 -2.33 -7.28
N ASN A 225 9.64 -2.24 -6.20
CA ASN A 225 9.83 -3.31 -5.22
C ASN A 225 9.78 -2.77 -3.79
N VAL A 226 9.30 -3.60 -2.86
CA VAL A 226 9.38 -3.30 -1.42
C VAL A 226 10.51 -4.13 -0.82
N ILE A 227 11.40 -3.48 -0.06
CA ILE A 227 12.63 -4.10 0.44
C ILE A 227 12.48 -4.48 1.91
N SER A 228 12.72 -5.74 2.26
CA SER A 228 12.81 -6.20 3.66
C SER A 228 14.26 -6.15 4.14
N LEU A 229 14.55 -5.27 5.10
CA LEU A 229 15.86 -5.10 5.72
C LEU A 229 16.14 -6.17 6.78
N THR A 230 15.14 -6.54 7.56
CA THR A 230 15.20 -7.59 8.60
C THR A 230 14.05 -8.58 8.41
N PRO A 231 14.18 -9.82 8.95
CA PRO A 231 13.08 -10.78 8.99
C PRO A 231 11.99 -10.36 9.98
N GLY A 232 10.89 -11.13 10.01
CA GLY A 232 9.74 -10.91 10.88
C GLY A 232 8.49 -10.46 10.12
N SER A 233 7.43 -10.15 10.88
CA SER A 233 6.21 -9.58 10.31
C SER A 233 6.48 -8.17 9.80
N LEU A 234 5.82 -7.77 8.71
CA LEU A 234 5.90 -6.40 8.15
C LEU A 234 5.01 -5.40 8.90
N GLY A 235 4.21 -5.86 9.87
CA GLY A 235 3.10 -5.09 10.43
C GLY A 235 1.99 -4.82 9.40
N GLY A 236 0.93 -4.11 9.78
CA GLY A 236 -0.18 -3.88 8.87
C GLY A 236 0.07 -2.82 7.81
N LYS A 237 0.71 -1.68 8.12
CA LYS A 237 1.14 -0.70 7.10
C LYS A 237 2.08 -1.32 6.07
N GLY A 238 3.08 -2.06 6.54
CA GLY A 238 4.05 -2.74 5.67
C GLY A 238 3.39 -3.76 4.74
N ARG A 239 2.39 -4.52 5.23
CA ARG A 239 1.56 -5.41 4.38
C ARG A 239 0.73 -4.61 3.37
N GLY A 240 0.11 -3.51 3.78
CA GLY A 240 -0.65 -2.62 2.90
C GLY A 240 0.21 -2.03 1.78
N LEU A 241 1.43 -1.60 2.09
CA LEU A 241 2.40 -1.09 1.10
C LEU A 241 2.90 -2.17 0.14
N ALA A 242 3.17 -3.38 0.64
CA ALA A 242 3.48 -4.52 -0.21
C ALA A 242 2.33 -4.82 -1.19
N PHE A 243 1.10 -4.73 -0.70
CA PHE A 243 -0.10 -4.92 -1.51
C PHE A 243 -0.30 -3.82 -2.56
N ILE A 244 -0.11 -2.54 -2.19
CA ILE A 244 -0.07 -1.40 -3.15
C ILE A 244 0.91 -1.69 -4.28
N ASN A 245 2.12 -2.10 -3.93
CA ASN A 245 3.17 -2.37 -4.90
C ASN A 245 2.80 -3.52 -5.85
N THR A 246 2.15 -4.57 -5.32
CA THR A 246 1.61 -5.68 -6.14
C THR A 246 0.51 -5.18 -7.09
N LEU A 247 -0.43 -4.36 -6.61
CA LEU A 247 -1.51 -3.80 -7.44
C LEU A 247 -0.95 -2.95 -8.60
N ILE A 248 0.01 -2.08 -8.32
CA ILE A 248 0.55 -1.17 -9.32
C ILE A 248 1.37 -1.93 -10.37
N TYR A 249 2.29 -2.79 -9.95
CA TYR A 249 3.29 -3.35 -10.87
C TYR A 249 3.00 -4.80 -11.32
N SER A 250 2.34 -5.62 -10.50
CA SER A 250 1.98 -6.99 -10.90
C SER A 250 0.63 -7.06 -11.61
N PHE A 251 -0.35 -6.26 -11.16
CA PHE A 251 -1.66 -6.14 -11.81
C PHE A 251 -1.75 -4.99 -12.81
N GLU A 252 -0.67 -4.21 -12.97
CA GLU A 252 -0.55 -3.13 -13.95
C GLU A 252 -1.69 -2.10 -13.85
N LEU A 253 -2.08 -1.72 -12.62
CA LEU A 253 -3.17 -0.75 -12.34
C LEU A 253 -3.06 0.54 -13.17
N GLY A 254 -1.83 1.00 -13.45
CA GLY A 254 -1.57 2.16 -14.30
C GLY A 254 -2.18 2.07 -15.70
N ARG A 255 -2.43 0.87 -16.23
CA ARG A 255 -3.08 0.68 -17.54
C ARG A 255 -4.55 1.08 -17.55
N LEU A 256 -5.22 1.06 -16.40
CA LEU A 256 -6.64 1.42 -16.28
C LEU A 256 -6.85 2.94 -16.25
N ILE A 257 -5.79 3.73 -16.05
CA ILE A 257 -5.88 5.17 -15.81
C ILE A 257 -4.99 5.93 -16.80
N PRO A 258 -5.46 6.18 -18.03
CA PRO A 258 -4.68 6.92 -19.01
C PRO A 258 -4.52 8.39 -18.60
N GLY A 259 -3.36 8.99 -18.91
CA GLY A 259 -3.09 10.40 -18.67
C GLY A 259 -2.49 10.75 -17.30
N ILE A 260 -2.20 9.75 -16.47
CA ILE A 260 -1.48 9.92 -15.20
C ILE A 260 -0.67 8.66 -14.86
N ASN A 261 0.54 8.84 -14.34
CA ASN A 261 1.38 7.73 -13.94
C ASN A 261 1.06 7.33 -12.50
N ILE A 262 0.64 6.08 -12.28
CA ILE A 262 0.44 5.55 -10.92
C ILE A 262 1.74 4.92 -10.44
N LYS A 263 2.22 5.37 -9.28
CA LYS A 263 3.48 4.94 -8.68
C LYS A 263 3.34 4.67 -7.18
N ALA A 264 4.29 3.94 -6.63
CA ALA A 264 4.55 3.87 -5.19
C ALA A 264 5.93 4.47 -4.92
N PRO A 265 6.15 5.16 -3.78
CA PRO A 265 7.48 5.63 -3.41
C PRO A 265 8.40 4.45 -3.00
N VAL A 266 9.71 4.65 -3.11
CA VAL A 266 10.70 3.67 -2.67
C VAL A 266 10.49 3.35 -1.20
N THR A 267 10.31 2.07 -0.89
CA THR A 267 9.90 1.60 0.43
C THR A 267 10.81 0.47 0.92
N ALA A 268 11.35 0.64 2.12
CA ALA A 268 12.05 -0.39 2.88
C ALA A 268 11.34 -0.66 4.21
N ILE A 269 11.36 -1.91 4.67
CA ILE A 269 10.66 -2.37 5.87
C ILE A 269 11.65 -3.11 6.77
N ILE A 270 11.65 -2.75 8.05
CA ILE A 270 12.30 -3.46 9.14
C ILE A 270 11.22 -4.33 9.78
N GLY A 271 11.35 -5.65 9.68
CA GLY A 271 10.42 -6.58 10.29
C GLY A 271 10.52 -6.62 11.81
N THR A 272 9.47 -7.13 12.46
CA THR A 272 9.29 -7.14 13.92
C THR A 272 10.41 -7.83 14.71
N ASP A 273 11.19 -8.72 14.10
CA ASP A 273 12.24 -9.46 14.80
C ASP A 273 13.34 -8.51 15.32
N GLU A 274 13.56 -7.38 14.64
CA GLU A 274 14.50 -6.36 15.11
C GLU A 274 13.99 -5.67 16.39
N PHE A 275 12.67 -5.47 16.53
CA PHE A 275 12.10 -4.87 17.73
C PHE A 275 12.34 -5.76 18.96
N ASP A 276 12.07 -7.06 18.83
CA ASP A 276 12.32 -8.02 19.91
C ASP A 276 13.81 -8.03 20.30
N LEU A 277 14.70 -8.13 19.30
CA LEU A 277 16.14 -8.12 19.50
C LEU A 277 16.63 -6.82 20.15
N PHE A 278 16.07 -5.67 19.74
CA PHE A 278 16.38 -4.37 20.32
C PHE A 278 15.96 -4.29 21.80
N MET A 279 14.74 -4.74 22.12
CA MET A 279 14.24 -4.72 23.50
C MET A 279 15.05 -5.63 24.44
N GLU A 280 15.43 -6.82 23.97
CA GLU A 280 16.24 -7.78 24.73
C GLU A 280 17.67 -7.26 24.95
N ARG A 281 18.35 -6.86 23.87
CA ARG A 281 19.76 -6.41 23.90
C ARG A 281 19.98 -5.21 24.79
N ASN A 282 18.99 -4.31 24.85
CA ASN A 282 19.09 -3.07 25.63
C ASN A 282 18.41 -3.18 27.00
N HIS A 283 17.95 -4.38 27.41
CA HIS A 283 17.27 -4.65 28.68
C HIS A 283 16.06 -3.74 28.98
N LEU A 284 15.32 -3.37 27.93
CA LEU A 284 14.26 -2.37 28.02
C LEU A 284 12.94 -2.93 28.58
N TRP A 285 12.73 -4.26 28.53
CA TRP A 285 11.47 -4.89 28.95
C TRP A 285 11.07 -4.60 30.41
N ASN A 286 12.03 -4.64 31.34
CA ASN A 286 11.74 -4.34 32.75
C ASN A 286 11.57 -2.83 32.96
N PHE A 287 12.38 -2.04 32.27
CA PHE A 287 12.37 -0.59 32.36
C PHE A 287 11.02 0.02 31.95
N VAL A 288 10.45 -0.41 30.81
CA VAL A 288 9.14 0.10 30.32
C VAL A 288 7.96 -0.35 31.18
N LYS A 289 8.12 -1.38 32.02
CA LYS A 289 7.08 -1.82 32.97
C LYS A 289 7.03 -0.93 34.20
N GLU A 290 8.19 -0.45 34.65
CA GLU A 290 8.32 0.38 35.86
C GLU A 290 8.12 1.87 35.55
N GLU A 291 8.71 2.35 34.45
CA GLU A 291 8.66 3.76 34.06
C GLU A 291 7.37 4.08 33.30
N ARG A 292 6.69 5.15 33.74
CA ARG A 292 5.47 5.66 33.09
C ARG A 292 5.72 6.93 32.31
N ASN A 293 6.77 7.69 32.63
CA ASN A 293 7.11 8.93 31.97
C ASN A 293 7.68 8.67 30.56
N TYR A 294 6.97 9.14 29.55
CA TYR A 294 7.31 8.90 28.15
C TYR A 294 8.64 9.56 27.72
N ASP A 295 8.96 10.76 28.23
CA ASP A 295 10.20 11.46 27.88
C ASP A 295 11.44 10.69 28.38
N ILE A 296 11.31 10.05 29.54
CA ILE A 296 12.35 9.20 30.12
C ILE A 296 12.51 7.93 29.27
N ILE A 297 11.39 7.33 28.85
CA ILE A 297 11.37 6.17 27.94
C ILE A 297 12.06 6.51 26.61
N GLN A 298 11.70 7.62 25.97
CA GLN A 298 12.31 8.04 24.70
C GLN A 298 13.83 8.18 24.80
N ARG A 299 14.33 8.83 25.87
CA ARG A 299 15.77 8.99 26.09
C ARG A 299 16.48 7.65 26.31
N ALA A 300 15.84 6.69 26.98
CA ALA A 300 16.39 5.34 27.15
C ALA A 300 16.47 4.60 25.80
N PHE A 301 15.42 4.70 24.97
CA PHE A 301 15.40 4.08 23.64
C PHE A 301 16.46 4.66 22.72
N ILE A 302 16.63 5.99 22.67
CA ILE A 302 17.69 6.63 21.86
C ILE A 302 19.09 6.15 22.24
N LYS A 303 19.35 5.96 23.55
CA LYS A 303 20.63 5.42 24.04
C LYS A 303 20.86 3.96 23.66
N GLY A 304 19.80 3.22 23.35
CA GLY A 304 19.89 1.83 22.89
C GLY A 304 20.60 1.70 21.54
N SER A 305 21.18 0.53 21.31
CA SER A 305 21.84 0.17 20.04
C SER A 305 20.96 -0.74 19.19
N LEU A 306 20.91 -0.48 17.88
CA LEU A 306 20.28 -1.37 16.90
C LEU A 306 21.21 -2.55 16.60
N SER A 307 20.73 -3.55 15.88
CA SER A 307 21.57 -4.67 15.46
C SER A 307 22.63 -4.23 14.46
N TYR A 308 23.85 -4.78 14.59
CA TYR A 308 24.96 -4.49 13.67
C TYR A 308 24.58 -4.80 12.20
N THR A 309 23.80 -5.86 11.98
CA THR A 309 23.32 -6.24 10.66
C THR A 309 22.38 -5.19 10.08
N LEU A 310 21.45 -4.64 10.88
CA LEU A 310 20.56 -3.59 10.43
C LEU A 310 21.35 -2.30 10.12
N GLU A 311 22.23 -1.86 11.02
CA GLU A 311 23.05 -0.66 10.80
C GLU A 311 23.87 -0.74 9.51
N LYS A 312 24.48 -1.90 9.23
CA LYS A 312 25.21 -2.12 7.96
C LYS A 312 24.28 -1.96 6.74
N LYS A 313 23.08 -2.55 6.78
CA LYS A 313 22.12 -2.45 5.67
C LYS A 313 21.60 -1.03 5.49
N LEU A 314 21.31 -0.31 6.58
CA LEU A 314 20.89 1.09 6.56
C LEU A 314 21.97 1.99 5.94
N ARG A 315 23.24 1.78 6.26
CA ARG A 315 24.36 2.52 5.65
C ARG A 315 24.38 2.36 4.13
N ILE A 316 24.18 1.15 3.63
CA ILE A 316 24.13 0.87 2.18
C ILE A 316 22.87 1.49 1.55
N PHE A 317 21.73 1.42 2.23
CA PHE A 317 20.47 2.02 1.80
C PHE A 317 20.57 3.55 1.64
N LEU A 318 21.12 4.25 2.64
CA LEU A 318 21.31 5.71 2.62
C LEU A 318 22.37 6.19 1.63
N ASN A 319 23.27 5.30 1.20
CA ASN A 319 24.17 5.60 0.09
C ASN A 319 23.42 5.70 -1.24
N LYS A 320 22.37 4.90 -1.43
CA LYS A 320 21.56 4.86 -2.64
C LYS A 320 20.45 5.93 -2.67
N ILE A 321 19.88 6.30 -1.51
CA ILE A 321 18.77 7.27 -1.43
C ILE A 321 19.23 8.60 -0.82
N LYS A 322 18.93 9.70 -1.51
CA LYS A 322 19.30 11.07 -1.10
C LYS A 322 18.12 11.97 -0.78
N ASN A 323 16.91 11.56 -1.10
CA ASN A 323 15.70 12.32 -0.82
C ASN A 323 15.28 12.14 0.65
N PRO A 324 14.42 13.04 1.18
CA PRO A 324 13.91 12.91 2.53
C PRO A 324 13.18 11.59 2.77
N LEU A 325 13.22 11.11 4.01
CA LEU A 325 12.69 9.80 4.40
C LEU A 325 11.65 9.96 5.51
N ALA A 326 10.53 9.27 5.38
CA ALA A 326 9.54 9.08 6.43
C ALA A 326 9.78 7.74 7.12
N VAL A 327 9.99 7.77 8.43
CA VAL A 327 10.11 6.58 9.29
C VAL A 327 8.79 6.42 10.02
N ARG A 328 7.99 5.45 9.57
CA ARG A 328 6.60 5.22 10.00
C ARG A 328 6.50 3.95 10.84
N SER A 329 5.66 4.01 11.88
CA SER A 329 5.22 2.82 12.62
C SER A 329 4.46 1.85 11.73
N SER A 330 4.65 0.56 11.94
CA SER A 330 3.83 -0.50 11.35
C SER A 330 3.66 -1.61 12.39
N SER A 331 2.73 -1.40 13.33
CA SER A 331 2.44 -2.43 14.33
C SER A 331 1.70 -3.64 13.73
N LEU A 332 1.48 -4.70 14.50
CA LEU A 332 0.84 -5.91 13.98
C LEU A 332 -0.62 -5.67 13.60
N PHE A 333 -1.33 -4.87 14.41
CA PHE A 333 -2.77 -4.61 14.29
C PHE A 333 -3.11 -3.26 13.65
N GLU A 334 -2.15 -2.34 13.55
CA GLU A 334 -2.32 -1.09 12.80
C GLU A 334 -2.71 -1.40 11.35
N ASP A 335 -3.76 -0.74 10.84
CA ASP A 335 -4.38 -1.03 9.53
C ASP A 335 -4.73 -2.51 9.27
N SER A 336 -4.95 -3.29 10.32
CA SER A 336 -5.46 -4.66 10.19
C SER A 336 -6.94 -4.68 9.83
N MET A 337 -7.38 -5.72 9.12
CA MET A 337 -8.80 -5.89 8.76
C MET A 337 -9.71 -6.09 9.98
N SER A 338 -9.17 -6.59 11.10
CA SER A 338 -9.96 -6.94 12.29
C SER A 338 -10.11 -5.77 13.27
N GLN A 339 -9.06 -4.96 13.44
CA GLN A 339 -9.02 -3.83 14.38
C GLN A 339 -8.05 -2.75 13.86
N PRO A 340 -8.40 -2.02 12.78
CA PRO A 340 -7.55 -0.96 12.26
C PRO A 340 -7.56 0.21 13.23
N PHE A 341 -6.41 0.73 13.64
CA PHE A 341 -6.32 1.99 14.37
C PHE A 341 -5.28 2.89 13.72
N SER A 342 -5.42 4.21 13.89
CA SER A 342 -4.69 5.19 13.08
C SER A 342 -4.11 6.33 13.91
N GLY A 343 -2.84 6.67 13.63
CA GLY A 343 -2.19 7.85 14.20
C GLY A 343 -1.86 7.73 15.70
N ILE A 344 -1.79 6.51 16.24
CA ILE A 344 -1.47 6.26 17.66
C ILE A 344 0.04 6.23 17.92
N PHE A 345 0.81 5.88 16.89
CA PHE A 345 2.25 5.71 16.96
C PHE A 345 3.00 6.77 16.17
N GLY A 346 4.26 6.94 16.55
CA GLY A 346 5.13 7.97 16.01
C GLY A 346 5.42 7.79 14.53
N THR A 347 5.36 8.90 13.79
CA THR A 347 5.94 9.01 12.44
C THR A 347 6.93 10.17 12.43
N TYR A 348 8.15 9.91 11.99
CA TYR A 348 9.22 10.91 11.97
C TYR A 348 9.71 11.14 10.55
N LEU A 349 9.73 12.40 10.11
CA LEU A 349 10.32 12.79 8.83
C LEU A 349 11.77 13.25 9.05
N VAL A 350 12.68 12.66 8.28
CA VAL A 350 14.12 12.94 8.30
C VAL A 350 14.50 13.60 6.98
N PRO A 351 15.11 14.80 6.99
CA PRO A 351 15.50 15.51 5.76
C PRO A 351 16.50 14.74 4.90
N ASN A 352 17.37 13.93 5.51
CA ASN A 352 18.38 13.09 4.83
C ASN A 352 19.37 13.89 3.96
N THR A 353 19.59 15.17 4.26
CA THR A 353 20.41 16.10 3.46
C THR A 353 21.84 16.28 3.95
N ASP A 354 22.20 15.76 5.12
CA ASP A 354 23.54 15.98 5.67
C ASP A 354 24.64 15.39 4.75
N PRO A 355 25.74 16.13 4.49
CA PRO A 355 26.86 15.61 3.70
C PRO A 355 27.50 14.35 4.32
N ASP A 356 27.55 14.26 5.65
CA ASP A 356 28.12 13.13 6.37
C ASP A 356 27.12 11.97 6.46
N ALA A 357 27.55 10.80 5.97
CA ALA A 357 26.73 9.60 5.94
C ALA A 357 26.45 9.05 7.35
N GLU A 358 27.37 9.21 8.29
CA GLU A 358 27.17 8.71 9.66
C GLU A 358 26.17 9.58 10.43
N THR A 359 26.16 10.90 10.19
CA THR A 359 25.13 11.80 10.74
C THR A 359 23.73 11.42 10.23
N ARG A 360 23.56 11.14 8.93
CA ARG A 360 22.28 10.65 8.38
C ARG A 360 21.89 9.30 8.95
N LEU A 361 22.85 8.38 9.09
CA LEU A 361 22.62 7.07 9.71
C LEU A 361 22.14 7.22 11.15
N LYS A 362 22.75 8.12 11.92
CA LYS A 362 22.33 8.43 13.29
C LYS A 362 20.90 8.96 13.34
N GLN A 363 20.56 9.96 12.51
CA GLN A 363 19.21 10.54 12.46
C GLN A 363 18.14 9.48 12.15
N ILE A 364 18.38 8.62 11.16
CA ILE A 364 17.45 7.52 10.82
C ILE A 364 17.39 6.47 11.94
N SER A 365 18.52 6.14 12.55
CA SER A 365 18.56 5.19 13.66
C SER A 365 17.79 5.71 14.88
N ASP A 366 17.93 6.99 15.20
CA ASP A 366 17.20 7.63 16.30
C ASP A 366 15.70 7.71 16.00
N ALA A 367 15.31 7.99 14.75
CA ALA A 367 13.92 7.91 14.32
C ALA A 367 13.33 6.49 14.50
N ILE A 368 14.06 5.44 14.08
CA ILE A 368 13.63 4.04 14.26
C ILE A 368 13.42 3.71 15.75
N LYS A 369 14.36 4.10 16.61
CA LYS A 369 14.27 3.87 18.06
C LYS A 369 13.08 4.62 18.69
N LEU A 370 12.79 5.83 18.22
CA LEU A 370 11.63 6.59 18.70
C LEU A 370 10.31 6.00 18.21
N VAL A 371 10.26 5.44 17.01
CA VAL A 371 9.10 4.66 16.55
C VAL A 371 8.89 3.44 17.47
N PHE A 372 9.95 2.72 17.84
CA PHE A 372 9.84 1.64 18.83
C PHE A 372 9.34 2.13 20.20
N ALA A 373 9.80 3.29 20.65
CA ALA A 373 9.36 3.88 21.92
C ALA A 373 7.87 4.25 21.90
N SER A 374 7.31 4.62 20.74
CA SER A 374 5.94 5.15 20.62
C SER A 374 4.83 4.18 21.05
N ILE A 375 5.11 2.87 21.12
CA ILE A 375 4.22 1.86 21.72
C ILE A 375 3.86 2.22 23.18
N TYR A 376 4.79 2.85 23.88
CA TYR A 376 4.67 3.17 25.30
C TYR A 376 4.23 4.62 25.57
N SER A 377 3.79 5.34 24.53
CA SER A 377 3.22 6.68 24.67
C SER A 377 1.92 6.65 25.48
N GLY A 378 1.55 7.78 26.09
CA GLY A 378 0.29 7.88 26.84
C GLY A 378 -0.94 7.59 25.97
N VAL A 379 -0.93 8.06 24.72
CA VAL A 379 -2.01 7.81 23.74
C VAL A 379 -2.14 6.33 23.41
N ALA A 380 -1.03 5.63 23.16
CA ALA A 380 -1.03 4.20 22.89
C ALA A 380 -1.48 3.37 24.09
N LYS A 381 -0.99 3.70 25.30
CA LYS A 381 -1.40 3.03 26.54
C LYS A 381 -2.91 3.15 26.78
N ALA A 382 -3.46 4.36 26.70
CA ALA A 382 -4.89 4.62 26.87
C ALA A 382 -5.74 3.85 25.84
N TYR A 383 -5.25 3.76 24.59
CA TYR A 383 -5.92 2.97 23.56
C TYR A 383 -5.95 1.47 23.90
N PHE A 384 -4.81 0.88 24.25
CA PHE A 384 -4.72 -0.54 24.58
C PHE A 384 -5.55 -0.91 25.81
N GLU A 385 -5.60 -0.04 26.81
CA GLU A 385 -6.49 -0.18 27.97
C GLU A 385 -7.97 -0.17 27.56
N ALA A 386 -8.37 0.74 26.66
CA ALA A 386 -9.76 0.85 26.20
C ALA A 386 -10.27 -0.40 25.48
N ILE A 387 -9.40 -1.09 24.73
CA ILE A 387 -9.74 -2.34 24.03
C ILE A 387 -9.40 -3.62 24.84
N ASN A 388 -8.98 -3.46 26.10
CA ASN A 388 -8.53 -4.54 26.97
C ASN A 388 -7.44 -5.44 26.32
N TYR A 389 -6.54 -4.82 25.57
CA TYR A 389 -5.42 -5.49 24.92
C TYR A 389 -4.13 -5.26 25.68
N LYS A 390 -3.31 -6.31 25.77
CA LYS A 390 -2.05 -6.25 26.49
C LYS A 390 -0.93 -5.71 25.61
N ILE A 391 -0.35 -4.59 26.05
CA ILE A 391 0.77 -3.92 25.37
C ILE A 391 1.98 -4.86 25.17
N GLU A 392 2.22 -5.81 26.10
CA GLU A 392 3.30 -6.80 26.01
C GLU A 392 3.22 -7.71 24.77
N ASN A 393 2.03 -7.85 24.17
CA ASN A 393 1.84 -8.64 22.96
C ASN A 393 2.02 -7.82 21.67
N GLU A 394 2.12 -6.50 21.77
CA GLU A 394 2.31 -5.65 20.60
C GLU A 394 3.77 -5.67 20.13
N LYS A 395 3.97 -5.76 18.81
CA LYS A 395 5.29 -5.67 18.19
C LYS A 395 5.28 -4.62 17.10
N MET A 396 6.43 -3.96 16.92
CA MET A 396 6.57 -2.88 15.95
C MET A 396 7.48 -3.30 14.80
N ALA A 397 6.94 -3.32 13.58
CA ALA A 397 7.75 -3.18 12.38
C ALA A 397 7.91 -1.69 12.06
N VAL A 398 8.93 -1.34 11.28
CA VAL A 398 9.19 0.04 10.88
C VAL A 398 9.25 0.13 9.37
N VAL A 399 8.50 1.06 8.80
CA VAL A 399 8.51 1.37 7.37
C VAL A 399 9.36 2.62 7.16
N ILE A 400 10.38 2.52 6.31
CA ILE A 400 11.20 3.63 5.85
C ILE A 400 10.82 3.88 4.39
N GLN A 401 10.21 5.02 4.14
CA GLN A 401 9.66 5.36 2.83
C GLN A 401 10.21 6.70 2.36
N GLU A 402 10.51 6.80 1.07
CA GLU A 402 10.85 8.08 0.47
C GLU A 402 9.66 9.05 0.51
N VAL A 403 9.91 10.29 0.95
CA VAL A 403 8.87 11.33 0.96
C VAL A 403 8.64 11.77 -0.48
N VAL A 404 7.38 11.75 -0.91
CA VAL A 404 7.00 12.24 -2.24
C VAL A 404 7.03 13.76 -2.24
N GLY A 405 7.75 14.36 -3.18
CA GLY A 405 7.75 15.80 -3.38
C GLY A 405 8.91 16.30 -4.22
N LYS A 406 9.13 17.61 -4.14
CA LYS A 406 10.26 18.29 -4.76
C LYS A 406 10.89 19.27 -3.79
N ARG A 407 12.17 19.56 -4.05
CA ARG A 407 12.90 20.61 -3.34
C ARG A 407 12.52 21.97 -3.91
N TYR A 408 12.11 22.87 -3.03
CA TYR A 408 11.92 24.29 -3.28
C TYR A 408 12.76 25.04 -2.25
N ASP A 409 13.83 25.69 -2.69
CA ASP A 409 14.83 26.32 -1.81
C ASP A 409 15.31 25.37 -0.69
N ASP A 410 14.95 25.69 0.55
CA ASP A 410 15.32 24.97 1.77
C ASP A 410 14.21 24.05 2.31
N VAL A 411 13.17 23.79 1.51
CA VAL A 411 12.05 22.94 1.92
C VAL A 411 11.72 21.88 0.86
N TYR A 412 11.06 20.81 1.28
CA TYR A 412 10.66 19.71 0.39
C TYR A 412 9.23 19.26 0.65
N TYR A 413 8.39 19.28 -0.39
CA TYR A 413 6.97 18.91 -0.30
C TYR A 413 6.36 18.59 -1.69
N PRO A 414 5.23 17.86 -1.76
CA PRO A 414 4.52 17.60 -3.02
C PRO A 414 3.56 18.74 -3.37
N HIS A 415 3.17 18.83 -4.65
CA HIS A 415 2.18 19.81 -5.10
C HIS A 415 0.83 19.60 -4.40
N ILE A 416 0.40 18.34 -4.29
CA ILE A 416 -0.87 17.95 -3.71
C ILE A 416 -0.66 16.72 -2.82
N SER A 417 -1.33 16.70 -1.68
CA SER A 417 -1.54 15.48 -0.89
C SER A 417 -2.98 15.39 -0.44
N GLY A 418 -3.44 14.19 -0.11
CA GLY A 418 -4.80 14.00 0.32
C GLY A 418 -5.11 12.61 0.83
N SER A 419 -6.34 12.47 1.31
CA SER A 419 -6.95 11.18 1.62
C SER A 419 -8.27 11.06 0.87
N ALA A 420 -8.60 9.86 0.42
CA ALA A 420 -9.86 9.57 -0.26
C ALA A 420 -10.49 8.30 0.28
N GLN A 421 -11.81 8.31 0.46
CA GLN A 421 -12.60 7.20 0.98
C GLN A 421 -13.58 6.72 -0.08
N SER A 422 -13.74 5.41 -0.21
CA SER A 422 -14.73 4.81 -1.13
C SER A 422 -16.16 4.87 -0.60
N PHE A 423 -16.35 5.29 0.66
CA PHE A 423 -17.67 5.44 1.27
C PHE A 423 -17.79 6.78 1.98
N ASN A 424 -18.79 7.56 1.59
CA ASN A 424 -19.16 8.82 2.25
C ASN A 424 -20.34 8.58 3.20
N PHE A 425 -20.11 8.68 4.50
CA PHE A 425 -21.16 8.55 5.52
C PHE A 425 -22.11 9.76 5.54
N TYR A 426 -21.68 10.91 5.01
CA TYR A 426 -22.47 12.13 4.97
C TYR A 426 -22.56 12.64 3.51
N PRO A 427 -23.31 11.94 2.63
CA PRO A 427 -23.53 12.39 1.27
C PRO A 427 -24.33 13.70 1.27
N VAL A 428 -23.95 14.63 0.40
CA VAL A 428 -24.66 15.90 0.19
C VAL A 428 -25.34 15.92 -1.18
N ALA A 429 -26.38 16.74 -1.32
CA ALA A 429 -27.15 16.88 -2.56
C ALA A 429 -27.65 15.52 -3.09
N HIS A 430 -27.29 15.14 -4.31
CA HIS A 430 -27.71 13.88 -4.95
C HIS A 430 -26.64 12.77 -4.87
N MET A 431 -25.57 12.98 -4.09
CA MET A 431 -24.54 11.97 -3.87
C MET A 431 -25.11 10.75 -3.15
N LYS A 432 -24.56 9.58 -3.43
CA LYS A 432 -24.81 8.34 -2.70
C LYS A 432 -23.62 8.04 -1.80
N PRO A 433 -23.81 7.26 -0.71
CA PRO A 433 -22.70 6.86 0.14
C PRO A 433 -21.56 6.17 -0.62
N LYS A 434 -21.87 5.37 -1.66
CA LYS A 434 -20.87 4.67 -2.48
C LYS A 434 -20.08 5.58 -3.45
N ASP A 435 -20.46 6.85 -3.59
CA ASP A 435 -19.75 7.77 -4.49
C ASP A 435 -18.45 8.30 -3.87
N GLY A 436 -18.21 8.01 -2.60
CA GLY A 436 -17.00 8.36 -1.88
C GLY A 436 -16.75 9.88 -1.77
N PHE A 437 -15.62 10.23 -1.18
CA PHE A 437 -15.13 11.60 -1.14
C PHE A 437 -13.61 11.62 -1.03
N ALA A 438 -13.00 12.75 -1.37
CA ALA A 438 -11.59 13.03 -1.21
C ALA A 438 -11.40 14.37 -0.51
N VAL A 439 -10.36 14.46 0.30
CA VAL A 439 -9.91 15.68 0.97
C VAL A 439 -8.47 15.94 0.54
N THR A 440 -8.21 17.12 0.00
CA THR A 440 -6.94 17.49 -0.63
C THR A 440 -6.40 18.81 -0.11
N ALA A 441 -5.09 18.88 0.04
CA ALA A 441 -4.37 20.09 0.42
C ALA A 441 -3.04 20.21 -0.34
N VAL A 442 -2.46 21.41 -0.32
CA VAL A 442 -1.09 21.68 -0.74
C VAL A 442 -0.13 21.23 0.36
N GLY A 443 1.04 20.71 -0.02
CA GLY A 443 2.07 20.29 0.93
C GLY A 443 1.92 18.84 1.38
N LEU A 444 2.54 18.49 2.51
CA LEU A 444 2.57 17.14 3.05
C LEU A 444 1.21 16.67 3.61
N GLY A 445 0.91 15.39 3.43
CA GLY A 445 -0.38 14.78 3.80
C GLY A 445 -0.70 14.81 5.30
N GLN A 446 0.31 14.99 6.16
CA GLN A 446 0.14 15.23 7.60
C GLN A 446 -0.89 16.34 7.86
N TYR A 447 -0.94 17.36 6.99
CA TYR A 447 -1.88 18.47 7.10
C TYR A 447 -3.35 18.00 7.09
N VAL A 448 -3.70 17.09 6.18
CA VAL A 448 -5.06 16.52 6.06
C VAL A 448 -5.35 15.55 7.19
N MET A 449 -4.38 14.70 7.55
CA MET A 449 -4.54 13.68 8.59
C MET A 449 -4.80 14.26 9.99
N GLU A 450 -4.22 15.43 10.28
CA GLU A 450 -4.46 16.18 11.52
C GLU A 450 -5.79 16.97 11.52
N GLY A 451 -6.57 16.91 10.44
CA GLY A 451 -7.88 17.55 10.36
C GLY A 451 -7.86 19.06 10.15
N ASN A 452 -6.78 19.61 9.57
CA ASN A 452 -6.71 21.03 9.21
C ASN A 452 -7.66 21.38 8.04
N LEU A 453 -7.82 22.67 7.75
CA LEU A 453 -8.66 23.21 6.68
C LEU A 453 -8.17 22.78 5.27
N ALA A 454 -8.86 21.84 4.65
CA ALA A 454 -8.51 21.28 3.35
C ALA A 454 -9.74 21.19 2.43
N TYR A 455 -9.51 21.12 1.12
CA TYR A 455 -10.58 21.13 0.14
C TYR A 455 -11.19 19.74 -0.04
N ARG A 456 -12.52 19.63 0.06
CA ARG A 456 -13.26 18.37 -0.08
C ARG A 456 -14.02 18.32 -1.40
N PHE A 457 -13.98 17.18 -2.08
CA PHE A 457 -14.77 16.92 -3.29
C PHE A 457 -15.15 15.44 -3.42
N SER A 458 -16.08 15.12 -4.31
CA SER A 458 -16.38 13.73 -4.66
C SER A 458 -15.66 13.34 -5.95
N PRO A 459 -14.89 12.24 -5.98
CA PRO A 459 -14.30 11.73 -7.23
C PRO A 459 -15.35 11.40 -8.31
N ALA A 460 -16.57 11.02 -7.91
CA ALA A 460 -17.67 10.77 -8.84
C ALA A 460 -18.29 12.06 -9.41
N TYR A 461 -18.31 13.13 -8.61
CA TYR A 461 -18.87 14.44 -8.96
C TYR A 461 -17.87 15.57 -8.63
N PRO A 462 -16.74 15.66 -9.36
CA PRO A 462 -15.65 16.57 -8.99
C PRO A 462 -15.98 18.06 -9.16
N THR A 463 -16.98 18.38 -9.99
CA THR A 463 -17.44 19.76 -10.25
C THR A 463 -18.54 20.22 -9.31
N LEU A 464 -19.08 19.32 -8.47
CA LEU A 464 -20.12 19.64 -7.52
C LEU A 464 -19.53 20.50 -6.39
N GLU A 465 -20.07 21.71 -6.21
CA GLU A 465 -19.72 22.57 -5.09
C GLU A 465 -20.47 22.10 -3.83
N ILE A 466 -19.72 21.55 -2.88
CA ILE A 466 -20.25 20.98 -1.62
C ILE A 466 -20.58 22.08 -0.61
N ILE A 467 -19.85 23.21 -0.68
CA ILE A 467 -19.97 24.36 0.22
C ILE A 467 -20.21 25.64 -0.60
N SER A 468 -20.81 26.66 0.03
CA SER A 468 -21.02 27.95 -0.61
C SER A 468 -19.69 28.64 -0.94
N GLN A 469 -19.66 29.56 -1.91
CA GLN A 469 -18.43 30.29 -2.27
C GLN A 469 -17.88 31.13 -1.10
N LYS A 470 -18.76 31.65 -0.24
CA LYS A 470 -18.37 32.41 0.96
C LYS A 470 -17.69 31.51 2.00
N ASP A 471 -18.22 30.31 2.20
CA ASP A 471 -17.65 29.34 3.12
C ASP A 471 -16.36 28.73 2.58
N LEU A 472 -16.27 28.55 1.25
CA LEU A 472 -15.06 28.07 0.59
C LEU A 472 -13.86 29.01 0.83
N TYR A 473 -14.08 30.32 0.79
CA TYR A 473 -13.03 31.28 1.15
C TYR A 473 -12.62 31.17 2.63
N ARG A 474 -13.60 31.14 3.55
CA ARG A 474 -13.35 31.06 5.00
C ARG A 474 -12.62 29.79 5.42
N ASN A 475 -12.94 28.69 4.75
CA ASN A 475 -12.37 27.36 5.02
C ASN A 475 -11.20 27.00 4.09
N SER A 476 -10.66 27.97 3.35
CA SER A 476 -9.53 27.76 2.46
C SER A 476 -8.24 27.52 3.25
N GLN A 477 -7.38 26.66 2.73
CA GLN A 477 -6.05 26.43 3.27
C GLN A 477 -5.21 27.71 3.20
N VAL A 478 -4.62 28.10 4.34
CA VAL A 478 -3.71 29.26 4.46
C VAL A 478 -2.27 28.86 4.81
N ARG A 479 -2.07 27.64 5.32
CA ARG A 479 -0.76 27.11 5.70
C ARG A 479 -0.60 25.67 5.24
N PHE A 480 0.63 25.21 5.13
CA PHE A 480 0.95 23.83 4.77
C PHE A 480 2.22 23.33 5.45
N TYR A 481 2.39 22.00 5.50
CA TYR A 481 3.61 21.36 5.99
C TYR A 481 4.59 21.04 4.86
N ALA A 482 5.87 21.27 5.11
CA ALA A 482 6.99 20.83 4.28
C ALA A 482 8.10 20.25 5.16
N VAL A 483 8.97 19.41 4.58
CA VAL A 483 10.19 18.96 5.26
C VAL A 483 11.20 20.09 5.28
N ASP A 484 11.80 20.36 6.43
CA ASP A 484 12.85 21.38 6.58
C ASP A 484 14.22 20.81 6.17
N LEU A 485 14.75 21.23 5.03
CA LEU A 485 16.05 20.76 4.54
C LEU A 485 17.23 21.53 5.15
N ALA A 486 16.99 22.71 5.74
CA ALA A 486 18.02 23.55 6.34
C ALA A 486 18.37 23.12 7.77
N LYS A 487 17.49 22.37 8.44
CA LYS A 487 17.70 21.90 9.81
C LYS A 487 18.76 20.79 9.87
N LYS A 488 20.00 21.18 10.16
CA LYS A 488 21.16 20.26 10.29
C LYS A 488 21.15 19.48 11.61
N ASP A 489 20.87 20.15 12.72
CA ASP A 489 20.75 19.52 14.03
C ASP A 489 19.29 19.13 14.30
N LEU A 490 18.95 17.91 13.88
CA LEU A 490 17.61 17.37 14.00
C LEU A 490 17.43 16.69 15.36
N ASN A 491 16.83 17.41 16.30
CA ASN A 491 16.44 16.84 17.59
C ASN A 491 15.05 16.21 17.52
N LEU A 492 14.98 14.92 17.23
CA LEU A 492 13.71 14.17 17.13
C LEU A 492 12.96 14.02 18.46
N LEU A 493 13.59 14.35 19.61
CA LEU A 493 12.90 14.40 20.90
C LEU A 493 11.92 15.58 21.01
N GLU A 494 11.99 16.57 20.12
CA GLU A 494 11.01 17.67 20.04
C GLU A 494 9.63 17.18 19.54
N GLY A 495 9.54 15.94 19.06
CA GLY A 495 8.31 15.31 18.58
C GLY A 495 8.30 15.06 17.06
N GLU A 496 7.15 14.64 16.54
CA GLU A 496 6.97 14.26 15.13
C GLU A 496 7.22 15.43 14.16
N ASN A 497 6.95 16.66 14.63
CA ASN A 497 7.15 17.88 13.85
C ASN A 497 8.60 18.37 13.83
N ALA A 498 9.54 17.68 14.49
CA ALA A 498 10.92 18.14 14.62
C ALA A 498 11.62 18.38 13.25
N GLY A 499 11.30 17.56 12.25
CA GLY A 499 11.81 17.68 10.87
C GLY A 499 10.91 18.45 9.91
N LEU A 500 9.81 19.02 10.41
CA LEU A 500 8.81 19.71 9.61
C LEU A 500 8.84 21.21 9.84
N LYS A 501 8.43 21.95 8.82
CA LYS A 501 8.21 23.39 8.86
C LYS A 501 6.81 23.69 8.34
N MET A 502 6.04 24.45 9.13
CA MET A 502 4.77 24.99 8.69
C MET A 502 5.01 26.31 7.97
N LEU A 503 4.50 26.43 6.75
CA LEU A 503 4.69 27.58 5.87
C LEU A 503 3.34 28.21 5.52
N ASP A 504 3.37 29.48 5.17
CA ASP A 504 2.21 30.20 4.62
C ASP A 504 2.03 29.89 3.13
N ILE A 505 0.79 29.87 2.65
CA ILE A 505 0.48 29.57 1.26
C ILE A 505 1.14 30.55 0.26
N SER A 506 1.42 31.79 0.67
CA SER A 506 2.19 32.76 -0.13
C SER A 506 3.59 32.27 -0.51
N VAL A 507 4.22 31.44 0.34
CA VAL A 507 5.51 30.80 0.01
C VAL A 507 5.33 29.80 -1.14
N ALA A 508 4.26 29.00 -1.12
CA ALA A 508 3.94 28.09 -2.22
C ALA A 508 3.63 28.82 -3.53
N GLU A 509 3.06 30.02 -3.46
CA GLU A 509 2.86 30.90 -4.61
C GLU A 509 4.21 31.34 -5.21
N SER A 510 5.15 31.77 -4.35
CA SER A 510 6.50 32.18 -4.78
C SER A 510 7.29 31.03 -5.43
N HIS A 511 7.04 29.79 -5.00
CA HIS A 511 7.61 28.59 -5.61
C HIS A 511 6.93 28.20 -6.94
N GLY A 512 5.86 28.88 -7.35
CA GLY A 512 5.08 28.58 -8.57
C GLY A 512 4.21 27.32 -8.46
N THR A 513 4.05 26.75 -7.26
CA THR A 513 3.34 25.48 -7.07
C THR A 513 1.81 25.62 -7.12
N LEU A 514 1.28 26.83 -6.95
CA LEU A 514 -0.17 27.09 -6.87
C LEU A 514 -0.87 27.28 -8.21
N ASN A 515 -0.15 27.36 -9.33
CA ASN A 515 -0.69 27.76 -10.64
C ASN A 515 -1.96 27.01 -11.08
N HIS A 516 -2.05 25.71 -10.77
CA HIS A 516 -3.20 24.85 -11.12
C HIS A 516 -4.03 24.42 -9.91
N ILE A 517 -3.80 25.03 -8.75
CA ILE A 517 -4.37 24.60 -7.45
C ILE A 517 -5.22 25.71 -6.82
N ALA A 518 -4.85 26.97 -7.05
CA ALA A 518 -5.50 28.11 -6.44
C ALA A 518 -6.42 28.85 -7.42
N SER A 519 -7.43 29.49 -6.85
CA SER A 519 -8.29 30.50 -7.47
C SER A 519 -8.18 31.81 -6.68
N VAL A 520 -8.77 32.88 -7.20
CA VAL A 520 -8.80 34.19 -6.54
C VAL A 520 -10.24 34.57 -6.20
N LEU A 521 -10.47 35.03 -4.97
CA LEU A 521 -11.73 35.67 -4.61
C LEU A 521 -11.74 37.12 -5.09
N ASN A 522 -12.75 37.48 -5.88
CA ASN A 522 -13.05 38.86 -6.20
C ASN A 522 -14.00 39.44 -5.12
N PRO A 523 -13.54 40.39 -4.28
CA PRO A 523 -14.34 40.93 -3.20
C PRO A 523 -15.47 41.84 -3.68
N ASP A 524 -15.43 42.36 -4.92
CA ASP A 524 -16.41 43.32 -5.42
C ASP A 524 -17.76 42.65 -5.75
N ASN A 525 -17.75 41.35 -6.06
CA ASN A 525 -18.93 40.60 -6.48
C ASN A 525 -19.06 39.22 -5.82
N ASP A 526 -18.25 38.92 -4.79
CA ASP A 526 -18.21 37.63 -4.08
C ASP A 526 -18.02 36.41 -5.00
N THR A 527 -17.30 36.57 -6.13
CA THR A 527 -17.05 35.46 -7.08
C THR A 527 -15.64 34.91 -6.98
N ILE A 528 -15.49 33.61 -7.18
CA ILE A 528 -14.19 32.94 -7.23
C ILE A 528 -13.79 32.69 -8.69
N VAL A 529 -12.68 33.29 -9.11
CA VAL A 529 -12.14 33.19 -10.47
C VAL A 529 -10.95 32.21 -10.47
N PRO A 530 -10.99 31.12 -11.26
CA PRO A 530 -9.87 30.19 -11.39
C PRO A 530 -8.56 30.85 -11.86
N GLY A 531 -7.43 30.36 -11.36
CA GLY A 531 -6.09 30.85 -11.70
C GLY A 531 -5.56 31.90 -10.72
N LEU A 532 -4.43 32.51 -11.08
CA LEU A 532 -3.70 33.48 -10.23
C LEU A 532 -3.53 34.86 -10.87
N ASP A 533 -4.04 35.05 -12.09
CA ASP A 533 -3.82 36.26 -12.91
C ASP A 533 -4.47 37.53 -12.35
N THR A 534 -5.44 37.37 -11.45
CA THR A 534 -6.16 38.49 -10.83
C THR A 534 -5.63 38.79 -9.42
N PRO A 535 -5.65 40.07 -9.00
CA PRO A 535 -5.32 40.43 -7.64
C PRO A 535 -6.47 40.09 -6.69
N GLY A 536 -6.16 39.48 -5.55
CA GLY A 536 -7.14 39.19 -4.51
C GLY A 536 -6.71 38.03 -3.59
N PRO A 537 -7.50 37.72 -2.56
CA PRO A 537 -7.22 36.61 -1.65
C PRO A 537 -7.21 35.25 -2.37
N ARG A 538 -6.24 34.40 -2.03
CA ARG A 538 -6.10 33.06 -2.63
C ARG A 538 -7.07 32.07 -1.99
N VAL A 539 -7.71 31.25 -2.82
CA VAL A 539 -8.62 30.18 -2.43
C VAL A 539 -8.12 28.86 -3.01
N ILE A 540 -7.79 27.91 -2.15
CA ILE A 540 -7.29 26.59 -2.55
C ILE A 540 -8.47 25.66 -2.84
N ASN A 541 -8.80 25.50 -4.12
CA ASN A 541 -9.97 24.74 -4.57
C ASN A 541 -9.71 23.79 -5.76
N PHE A 542 -8.46 23.74 -6.25
CA PHE A 542 -8.03 22.83 -7.32
C PHE A 542 -8.86 22.95 -8.62
N ALA A 543 -9.35 24.15 -8.94
CA ALA A 543 -10.28 24.37 -10.05
C ALA A 543 -9.77 23.87 -11.41
N ASP A 544 -8.51 24.12 -11.76
CA ASP A 544 -7.88 23.65 -13.01
C ASP A 544 -7.88 22.12 -13.13
N ILE A 545 -7.75 21.42 -12.01
CA ILE A 545 -7.70 19.97 -11.98
C ILE A 545 -9.11 19.38 -11.98
N LEU A 546 -10.02 19.91 -11.15
CA LEU A 546 -11.33 19.33 -10.93
C LEU A 546 -12.39 19.78 -11.95
N LYS A 547 -12.33 21.04 -12.41
CA LYS A 547 -13.28 21.61 -13.38
C LYS A 547 -12.76 21.53 -14.82
N TYR A 548 -11.46 21.76 -15.02
CA TYR A 548 -10.87 21.83 -16.35
C TYR A 548 -10.00 20.61 -16.73
N ASN A 549 -9.91 19.61 -15.84
CA ASN A 549 -9.25 18.33 -16.09
C ASN A 549 -7.78 18.46 -16.55
N TYR A 550 -7.02 19.38 -15.95
CA TYR A 550 -5.59 19.56 -16.22
C TYR A 550 -4.79 18.24 -16.06
N ILE A 551 -5.16 17.45 -15.05
CA ILE A 551 -4.77 16.04 -14.89
C ILE A 551 -6.02 15.23 -14.51
N PRO A 552 -6.11 13.92 -14.86
CA PRO A 552 -7.27 13.09 -14.58
C PRO A 552 -7.32 12.59 -13.13
N LEU A 553 -7.19 13.49 -12.13
CA LEU A 553 -7.12 13.13 -10.71
C LEU A 553 -8.39 12.48 -10.19
N ALA A 554 -9.56 13.06 -10.46
CA ALA A 554 -10.84 12.51 -9.98
C ALA A 554 -11.16 11.12 -10.60
N PRO A 555 -11.02 10.92 -11.93
CA PRO A 555 -11.10 9.59 -12.53
C PRO A 555 -10.07 8.59 -11.96
N ALA A 556 -8.85 9.06 -11.68
CA ALA A 556 -7.81 8.22 -11.09
C ALA A 556 -8.21 7.73 -9.69
N LEU A 557 -8.62 8.66 -8.82
CA LEU A 557 -9.07 8.33 -7.46
C LEU A 557 -10.24 7.37 -7.47
N ARG A 558 -11.24 7.60 -8.32
CA ARG A 558 -12.39 6.69 -8.46
C ARG A 558 -11.95 5.28 -8.83
N THR A 559 -11.11 5.15 -9.85
CA THR A 559 -10.64 3.83 -10.33
C THR A 559 -9.79 3.11 -9.28
N VAL A 560 -8.90 3.84 -8.59
CA VAL A 560 -8.10 3.27 -7.50
C VAL A 560 -8.99 2.81 -6.34
N LEU A 561 -9.94 3.64 -5.91
CA LEU A 561 -10.88 3.30 -4.83
C LEU A 561 -11.73 2.08 -5.18
N ASP A 562 -12.24 1.99 -6.41
CA ASP A 562 -13.04 0.85 -6.87
C ASP A 562 -12.22 -0.45 -6.85
N VAL A 563 -11.02 -0.44 -7.44
CA VAL A 563 -10.13 -1.62 -7.48
C VAL A 563 -9.70 -2.05 -6.07
N VAL A 564 -9.34 -1.10 -5.21
CA VAL A 564 -8.88 -1.43 -3.85
C VAL A 564 -10.06 -1.91 -2.99
N THR A 565 -11.26 -1.34 -3.15
CA THR A 565 -12.48 -1.81 -2.47
C THR A 565 -12.81 -3.24 -2.90
N GLU A 566 -12.77 -3.53 -4.21
CA GLU A 566 -13.04 -4.87 -4.74
C GLU A 566 -12.02 -5.89 -4.22
N ALA A 567 -10.73 -5.52 -4.22
CA ALA A 567 -9.67 -6.42 -3.77
C ALA A 567 -9.66 -6.63 -2.23
N SER A 568 -10.13 -5.65 -1.46
CA SER A 568 -10.20 -5.72 0.02
C SER A 568 -11.52 -6.33 0.52
N GLY A 569 -12.58 -6.32 -0.28
CA GLY A 569 -13.91 -6.81 0.08
C GLY A 569 -14.68 -5.91 1.07
N THR A 570 -14.13 -4.75 1.44
CA THR A 570 -14.72 -3.75 2.34
C THR A 570 -14.50 -2.36 1.77
N PRO A 571 -15.26 -1.34 2.20
CA PRO A 571 -14.89 0.05 1.92
C PRO A 571 -13.48 0.35 2.40
N VAL A 572 -12.81 1.30 1.76
CA VAL A 572 -11.40 1.61 1.99
C VAL A 572 -11.16 3.11 1.98
N GLU A 573 -10.09 3.49 2.65
CA GLU A 573 -9.44 4.78 2.56
C GLU A 573 -8.07 4.62 1.92
N ILE A 574 -7.67 5.60 1.12
CA ILE A 574 -6.33 5.71 0.55
C ILE A 574 -5.71 7.05 0.92
N GLU A 575 -4.41 7.05 1.25
CA GLU A 575 -3.60 8.27 1.31
C GLU A 575 -2.82 8.40 0.01
N PHE A 576 -2.75 9.60 -0.56
CA PHE A 576 -2.07 9.84 -1.83
C PHE A 576 -1.32 11.17 -1.86
N ALA A 577 -0.38 11.26 -2.79
CA ALA A 577 0.33 12.49 -3.15
C ALA A 577 0.42 12.62 -4.68
N VAL A 578 0.48 13.85 -5.18
CA VAL A 578 0.58 14.13 -6.62
C VAL A 578 1.77 15.05 -6.88
N ASP A 579 2.58 14.66 -7.85
CA ASP A 579 3.55 15.53 -8.50
C ASP A 579 2.99 15.96 -9.86
N LEU A 580 2.68 17.26 -9.98
CA LEU A 580 2.13 17.86 -11.20
C LEU A 580 3.17 18.01 -12.31
N THR A 581 4.45 17.72 -12.03
CA THR A 581 5.49 17.79 -13.05
C THR A 581 5.26 16.72 -14.09
N LYS A 582 5.07 17.16 -15.34
CA LYS A 582 4.87 16.29 -16.48
C LYS A 582 6.17 15.58 -16.86
N ASP A 583 6.08 14.29 -17.12
CA ASP A 583 7.17 13.51 -17.70
C ASP A 583 7.32 13.76 -19.21
N GLU A 584 8.24 13.04 -19.86
CA GLU A 584 8.46 13.12 -21.32
C GLU A 584 7.20 12.78 -22.14
N SER A 585 6.27 12.02 -21.56
CA SER A 585 4.98 11.65 -22.17
C SER A 585 3.87 12.66 -21.86
N GLY A 586 4.16 13.74 -21.12
CA GLY A 586 3.19 14.76 -20.74
C GLY A 586 2.31 14.41 -19.53
N ASN A 587 2.60 13.31 -18.81
CA ASN A 587 1.80 12.80 -17.71
C ASN A 587 2.34 13.24 -16.34
N ALA A 588 1.44 13.63 -15.44
CA ALA A 588 1.76 13.84 -14.03
C ALA A 588 1.89 12.50 -13.28
N SER A 589 2.44 12.51 -12.06
CA SER A 589 2.60 11.30 -11.24
C SER A 589 1.67 11.33 -10.02
N PHE A 590 0.88 10.27 -9.87
CA PHE A 590 0.05 9.97 -8.71
C PHE A 590 0.72 8.88 -7.88
N TYR A 591 1.00 9.18 -6.61
CA TYR A 591 1.61 8.25 -5.67
C TYR A 591 0.58 7.73 -4.69
N LEU A 592 0.39 6.42 -4.66
CA LEU A 592 -0.43 5.75 -3.65
C LEU A 592 0.43 5.45 -2.43
N LEU A 593 0.14 6.12 -1.30
CA LEU A 593 0.99 6.12 -0.12
C LEU A 593 0.54 5.10 0.93
N GLN A 594 -0.77 4.93 1.12
CA GLN A 594 -1.31 4.01 2.10
C GLN A 594 -2.71 3.56 1.68
N ILE A 595 -3.08 2.33 2.06
CA ILE A 595 -4.45 1.80 1.98
C ILE A 595 -4.85 1.40 3.38
N LYS A 596 -6.05 1.80 3.80
CA LYS A 596 -6.67 1.42 5.07
C LYS A 596 -8.06 0.85 4.80
N PRO A 597 -8.35 -0.38 5.22
CA PRO A 597 -9.72 -0.89 5.23
C PRO A 597 -10.57 -0.07 6.20
N LEU A 598 -11.72 0.41 5.74
CA LEU A 598 -12.74 0.97 6.61
C LEU A 598 -13.59 -0.19 7.12
N LEU A 599 -13.79 -0.29 8.43
CA LEU A 599 -14.72 -1.24 9.00
C LEU A 599 -16.15 -0.87 8.56
N GLY A 600 -16.56 -1.43 7.42
CA GLY A 600 -17.96 -1.47 7.03
C GLY A 600 -18.67 -2.41 8.00
N THR A 601 -19.59 -1.87 8.78
CA THR A 601 -20.35 -2.62 9.79
C THR A 601 -21.16 -3.74 9.15
N GLY A 602 -20.55 -4.91 9.04
CA GLY A 602 -21.12 -6.14 8.53
C GLY A 602 -21.96 -6.86 9.58
N ALA A 603 -23.15 -6.33 9.89
CA ALA A 603 -24.25 -7.10 10.48
C ALA A 603 -25.56 -6.34 10.27
N GLY A 604 -26.60 -6.96 9.72
CA GLY A 604 -27.83 -6.27 9.31
C GLY A 604 -28.75 -5.87 10.47
N TYR A 605 -28.41 -4.84 11.24
CA TYR A 605 -29.38 -4.19 12.11
C TYR A 605 -30.15 -3.13 11.31
N ASN A 606 -31.43 -3.39 11.07
CA ASN A 606 -32.31 -2.51 10.32
C ASN A 606 -33.28 -1.86 11.30
N ILE A 607 -33.29 -0.53 11.34
CA ILE A 607 -34.30 0.18 12.13
C ILE A 607 -35.56 0.31 11.28
N ASP A 608 -36.68 -0.19 11.80
CA ASP A 608 -38.00 0.12 11.27
C ASP A 608 -38.47 1.47 11.85
N PRO A 609 -38.60 2.53 11.03
CA PRO A 609 -39.06 3.84 11.50
C PRO A 609 -40.46 3.80 12.14
N CYS A 610 -41.28 2.80 11.81
CA CYS A 610 -42.63 2.64 12.36
C CYS A 610 -42.60 2.09 13.81
N SER A 611 -41.48 1.53 14.25
CA SER A 611 -41.28 0.99 15.60
C SER A 611 -40.75 2.02 16.61
N ILE A 612 -40.69 3.29 16.23
CA ILE A 612 -40.13 4.36 17.06
C ILE A 612 -41.30 5.11 17.71
N ASP A 613 -41.45 4.94 19.02
CA ASP A 613 -42.33 5.82 19.81
C ASP A 613 -41.73 7.23 19.83
N LYS A 614 -42.53 8.24 19.45
CA LYS A 614 -42.09 9.64 19.32
C LYS A 614 -41.97 10.37 20.66
N ASP A 615 -42.63 9.86 21.70
CA ASP A 615 -42.69 10.50 23.01
C ASP A 615 -41.50 10.10 23.92
N GLU A 616 -40.82 8.99 23.60
CA GLU A 616 -39.68 8.46 24.36
C GLU A 616 -38.31 8.71 23.68
N ILE A 617 -38.29 9.49 22.59
CA ILE A 617 -37.07 9.81 21.83
C ILE A 617 -36.25 10.87 22.56
N VAL A 618 -35.04 10.48 22.94
CA VAL A 618 -34.00 11.42 23.41
C VAL A 618 -33.30 12.05 22.20
N LEU A 619 -32.96 11.24 21.20
CA LEU A 619 -32.24 11.68 20.00
C LEU A 619 -32.65 10.86 18.77
N LEU A 620 -32.89 11.53 17.64
CA LEU A 620 -33.10 10.94 16.32
C LEU A 620 -32.24 11.68 15.29
N THR A 621 -31.56 10.93 14.42
CA THR A 621 -30.88 11.51 13.26
C THR A 621 -30.82 10.55 12.07
N ASN A 622 -30.80 11.14 10.86
CA ASN A 622 -30.52 10.44 9.60
C ASN A 622 -29.05 10.58 9.14
N LYS A 623 -28.19 11.17 9.97
CA LYS A 623 -26.75 11.34 9.74
C LYS A 623 -25.96 10.66 10.86
N SER A 624 -25.93 9.34 10.82
CA SER A 624 -25.23 8.52 11.81
C SER A 624 -24.27 7.52 11.21
N MET A 625 -23.26 7.22 12.02
CA MET A 625 -22.30 6.17 11.78
C MET A 625 -22.25 5.24 13.01
N GLY A 626 -21.94 3.97 12.75
CA GLY A 626 -22.03 2.90 13.72
C GLY A 626 -23.17 1.97 13.36
N ASN A 627 -23.21 0.81 13.99
CA ASN A 627 -24.23 -0.18 13.69
C ASN A 627 -24.43 -1.15 14.85
N GLY A 628 -25.68 -1.57 15.02
CA GLY A 628 -26.09 -2.48 16.09
C GLY A 628 -26.89 -1.77 17.18
N VAL A 629 -26.92 -2.40 18.35
CA VAL A 629 -27.72 -1.94 19.49
C VAL A 629 -26.87 -1.92 20.75
N ILE A 630 -26.96 -0.82 21.49
CA ILE A 630 -26.34 -0.65 22.80
C ILE A 630 -27.46 -0.48 23.83
N ARG A 631 -27.37 -1.19 24.96
CA ARG A 631 -28.45 -1.26 25.99
C ARG A 631 -27.95 -1.10 27.42
N ASP A 632 -26.68 -0.78 27.62
CA ASP A 632 -25.98 -0.79 28.90
C ASP A 632 -25.56 0.62 29.37
N ILE A 633 -25.94 1.67 28.64
CA ILE A 633 -25.53 3.05 28.92
C ILE A 633 -26.62 3.80 29.68
N THR A 634 -26.25 4.41 30.80
CA THR A 634 -27.14 5.24 31.64
C THR A 634 -26.67 6.69 31.77
N ASP A 635 -25.39 6.95 31.48
CA ASP A 635 -24.76 8.25 31.66
C ASP A 635 -24.75 9.04 30.34
N LEU A 636 -25.13 10.31 30.41
CA LEU A 636 -25.10 11.26 29.31
C LEU A 636 -24.39 12.53 29.76
N ILE A 637 -23.37 12.93 29.01
CA ILE A 637 -22.60 14.15 29.22
C ILE A 637 -22.89 15.08 28.05
N TYR A 638 -23.34 16.29 28.34
CA TYR A 638 -23.69 17.24 27.29
C TYR A 638 -23.27 18.68 27.57
N LEU A 639 -23.01 19.41 26.48
CA LEU A 639 -22.84 20.86 26.45
C LEU A 639 -24.05 21.48 25.77
N GLU A 640 -24.73 22.42 26.44
CA GLU A 640 -25.84 23.16 25.83
C GLU A 640 -25.33 24.16 24.77
N PRO A 641 -25.93 24.22 23.57
CA PRO A 641 -25.50 25.14 22.52
C PRO A 641 -25.42 26.62 22.95
N ALA A 642 -26.30 27.04 23.87
CA ALA A 642 -26.33 28.41 24.40
C ALA A 642 -25.08 28.77 25.25
N ASN A 643 -24.37 27.78 25.79
CA ASN A 643 -23.18 27.98 26.62
C ASN A 643 -21.87 27.77 25.83
N PHE A 644 -21.97 27.56 24.51
CA PHE A 644 -20.80 27.34 23.68
C PHE A 644 -20.15 28.65 23.27
N ASP A 645 -18.89 28.81 23.67
CA ASP A 645 -18.04 29.93 23.30
C ASP A 645 -16.79 29.37 22.60
N THR A 646 -16.59 29.78 21.34
CA THR A 646 -15.45 29.36 20.50
C THR A 646 -14.10 29.81 21.07
N SER A 647 -14.07 30.80 21.96
CA SER A 647 -12.85 31.26 22.62
C SER A 647 -12.42 30.37 23.81
N LEU A 648 -13.33 29.55 24.35
CA LEU A 648 -13.12 28.73 25.55
C LEU A 648 -13.00 27.23 25.26
N THR A 649 -12.97 26.83 23.99
CA THR A 649 -12.98 25.42 23.55
C THR A 649 -11.81 24.59 24.09
N VAL A 650 -10.65 25.18 24.35
CA VAL A 650 -9.51 24.49 24.98
C VAL A 650 -9.81 24.13 26.45
N ARG A 651 -10.43 25.04 27.20
CA ARG A 651 -10.84 24.78 28.60
C ARG A 651 -11.96 23.74 28.65
N MET A 652 -12.86 23.76 27.67
CA MET A 652 -13.87 22.71 27.50
C MET A 652 -13.22 21.33 27.27
N ALA A 653 -12.15 21.26 26.46
CA ALA A 653 -11.42 20.03 26.22
C ALA A 653 -10.73 19.47 27.48
N GLU A 654 -10.24 20.36 28.37
CA GLU A 654 -9.69 19.98 29.67
C GLU A 654 -10.79 19.44 30.61
N GLU A 655 -11.92 20.14 30.72
CA GLU A 655 -13.03 19.72 31.59
C GLU A 655 -13.60 18.36 31.20
N ILE A 656 -13.81 18.10 29.90
CA ILE A 656 -14.31 16.79 29.45
C ILE A 656 -13.29 15.68 29.68
N ALA A 657 -11.99 15.99 29.63
CA ALA A 657 -10.93 15.02 29.94
C ALA A 657 -10.98 14.57 31.41
N ASP A 658 -11.19 15.51 32.33
CA ASP A 658 -11.34 15.22 33.77
C ASP A 658 -12.58 14.35 34.04
N ILE A 659 -13.71 14.66 33.38
CA ILE A 659 -14.93 13.85 33.49
C ILE A 659 -14.70 12.45 32.91
N ASN A 660 -14.04 12.34 31.74
CA ASN A 660 -13.72 11.05 31.14
C ASN A 660 -12.82 10.21 32.05
N GLU A 661 -11.83 10.81 32.72
CA GLU A 661 -10.96 10.09 33.68
C GLU A 661 -11.76 9.50 34.86
N LYS A 662 -12.74 10.24 35.39
CA LYS A 662 -13.66 9.71 36.41
C LYS A 662 -14.48 8.53 35.88
N MET A 663 -15.02 8.66 34.66
CA MET A 663 -15.79 7.58 34.02
C MET A 663 -14.93 6.34 33.73
N VAL A 664 -13.64 6.52 33.41
CA VAL A 664 -12.66 5.41 33.29
C VAL A 664 -12.46 4.72 34.63
N ASN A 665 -12.23 5.48 35.71
CA ASN A 665 -12.04 4.94 37.05
C ASN A 665 -13.28 4.19 37.59
N GLU A 666 -14.48 4.65 37.24
CA GLU A 666 -15.74 3.98 37.58
C GLU A 666 -16.10 2.82 36.63
N ASN A 667 -15.32 2.61 35.56
CA ASN A 667 -15.58 1.68 34.47
C ASN A 667 -16.99 1.86 33.85
N ARG A 668 -17.40 3.12 33.68
CA ARG A 668 -18.70 3.50 33.10
C ARG A 668 -18.51 4.10 31.71
N LYS A 669 -19.45 3.80 30.83
CA LYS A 669 -19.51 4.31 29.45
C LYS A 669 -20.64 5.33 29.34
N TYR A 670 -20.51 6.29 28.43
CA TYR A 670 -21.45 7.41 28.33
C TYR A 670 -21.73 7.85 26.89
N ILE A 671 -22.78 8.65 26.73
CA ILE A 671 -23.13 9.40 25.51
C ILE A 671 -22.59 10.82 25.66
N LEU A 672 -21.86 11.31 24.67
CA LEU A 672 -21.30 12.66 24.61
C LEU A 672 -22.06 13.50 23.59
N ILE A 673 -22.59 14.65 24.00
CA ILE A 673 -23.30 15.58 23.11
C ILE A 673 -22.65 16.97 23.20
N GLY A 674 -22.26 17.55 22.09
CA GLY A 674 -21.73 18.91 22.09
C GLY A 674 -21.84 19.63 20.75
N PRO A 675 -21.88 20.97 20.77
CA PRO A 675 -21.85 21.79 19.58
C PRO A 675 -20.46 21.86 18.95
N GLY A 676 -20.41 21.99 17.62
CA GLY A 676 -19.16 22.08 16.87
C GLY A 676 -18.49 20.73 16.62
N ARG A 677 -17.30 20.77 16.02
CA ARG A 677 -16.52 19.58 15.65
C ARG A 677 -15.74 19.00 16.83
N TRP A 678 -15.80 17.69 17.04
CA TRP A 678 -14.92 17.01 18.02
C TRP A 678 -13.57 16.64 17.38
N GLY A 679 -12.47 16.95 18.07
CA GLY A 679 -11.12 16.52 17.67
C GLY A 679 -10.50 17.32 16.53
N THR A 680 -10.94 18.56 16.32
CA THR A 680 -10.33 19.51 15.38
C THR A 680 -9.11 20.21 15.98
N ARG A 681 -8.10 20.57 15.16
CA ARG A 681 -7.02 21.47 15.59
C ARG A 681 -7.42 22.95 15.56
N ASP A 682 -8.46 23.29 14.81
CA ASP A 682 -8.99 24.63 14.78
C ASP A 682 -10.00 24.83 15.93
N ARG A 683 -9.56 25.55 16.96
CA ARG A 683 -10.35 25.88 18.15
C ARG A 683 -11.63 26.66 17.86
N PHE A 684 -11.75 27.30 16.70
CA PHE A 684 -12.93 28.06 16.32
C PHE A 684 -14.01 27.19 15.64
N LEU A 685 -13.65 26.00 15.16
CA LEU A 685 -14.59 25.07 14.51
C LEU A 685 -15.21 24.07 15.50
N GLY A 686 -14.64 23.94 16.70
CA GLY A 686 -15.12 22.96 17.68
C GLY A 686 -14.17 22.74 18.84
N ILE A 687 -14.38 21.63 19.56
CA ILE A 687 -13.67 21.31 20.80
C ILE A 687 -12.43 20.45 20.45
N PRO A 688 -11.20 20.95 20.68
CA PRO A 688 -9.96 20.31 20.26
C PRO A 688 -9.53 19.17 21.20
N VAL A 689 -10.39 18.17 21.38
CA VAL A 689 -10.09 16.99 22.19
C VAL A 689 -9.16 16.01 21.45
N ALA A 690 -8.17 15.48 22.15
CA ALA A 690 -7.47 14.27 21.73
C ALA A 690 -8.33 13.04 22.04
N TRP A 691 -8.18 11.97 21.24
CA TRP A 691 -8.92 10.73 21.45
C TRP A 691 -8.90 10.18 22.91
N PRO A 692 -7.74 10.14 23.61
CA PRO A 692 -7.70 9.68 25.00
C PRO A 692 -8.58 10.48 25.97
N GLN A 693 -8.90 11.74 25.67
CA GLN A 693 -9.70 12.61 26.54
C GLN A 693 -11.20 12.26 26.51
N ILE A 694 -11.66 11.46 25.55
CA ILE A 694 -13.06 11.05 25.42
C ILE A 694 -13.20 9.54 25.15
N SER A 695 -12.20 8.76 25.55
CA SER A 695 -12.04 7.34 25.20
C SER A 695 -13.15 6.43 25.73
N ASN A 696 -13.88 6.82 26.77
CA ASN A 696 -15.00 6.05 27.32
C ASN A 696 -16.37 6.42 26.70
N ALA A 697 -16.43 7.39 25.80
CA ALA A 697 -17.64 7.69 25.05
C ALA A 697 -18.00 6.52 24.12
N ARG A 698 -19.25 6.07 24.15
CA ARG A 698 -19.79 5.04 23.24
C ARG A 698 -20.67 5.61 22.15
N VAL A 699 -21.14 6.84 22.35
CA VAL A 699 -21.77 7.66 21.33
C VAL A 699 -21.23 9.08 21.45
N ILE A 700 -20.88 9.69 20.33
CA ILE A 700 -20.46 11.09 20.20
C ILE A 700 -21.44 11.77 19.25
N VAL A 701 -21.98 12.91 19.66
CA VAL A 701 -22.96 13.69 18.91
C VAL A 701 -22.41 15.09 18.67
N GLU A 702 -22.28 15.46 17.41
CA GLU A 702 -21.99 16.81 16.95
C GLU A 702 -23.29 17.55 16.66
N VAL A 703 -23.47 18.70 17.31
CA VAL A 703 -24.63 19.57 17.07
C VAL A 703 -24.19 20.76 16.22
N SER A 704 -24.82 20.93 15.05
CA SER A 704 -24.60 22.08 14.18
C SER A 704 -25.13 23.37 14.82
N LEU A 705 -24.48 24.49 14.51
CA LEU A 705 -24.87 25.82 14.97
C LEU A 705 -25.49 26.61 13.79
N ALA A 706 -26.45 27.49 14.06
CA ALA A 706 -27.24 28.18 13.02
C ALA A 706 -26.41 28.97 11.99
N ASP A 707 -25.25 29.52 12.39
CA ASP A 707 -24.32 30.25 11.50
C ASP A 707 -23.11 29.42 11.06
N PHE A 708 -23.05 28.14 11.46
CA PHE A 708 -21.86 27.32 11.31
C PHE A 708 -22.21 25.84 11.23
N HIS A 709 -22.09 25.30 10.01
CA HIS A 709 -22.20 23.88 9.72
C HIS A 709 -20.78 23.30 9.68
N PRO A 710 -20.22 22.81 10.80
CA PRO A 710 -18.95 22.12 10.76
C PRO A 710 -19.08 20.90 9.84
N ASP A 711 -18.22 20.80 8.84
CA ASP A 711 -18.05 19.56 8.10
C ASP A 711 -17.63 18.44 9.07
N ALA A 712 -18.33 17.31 9.03
CA ALA A 712 -18.04 16.15 9.86
C ALA A 712 -16.55 15.76 9.77
N SER A 713 -15.96 15.28 10.88
CA SER A 713 -14.52 14.92 11.06
C SER A 713 -13.93 13.83 10.14
N LEU A 714 -14.65 13.47 9.08
CA LEU A 714 -14.32 12.49 8.07
C LEU A 714 -12.89 12.62 7.53
N GLY A 715 -12.14 11.52 7.54
CA GLY A 715 -10.78 11.43 6.98
C GLY A 715 -9.63 11.83 7.92
N SER A 716 -9.92 12.18 9.18
CA SER A 716 -8.90 12.44 10.20
C SER A 716 -8.51 11.18 11.00
N HIS A 717 -7.32 11.16 11.59
CA HIS A 717 -6.93 10.08 12.52
C HIS A 717 -7.90 9.93 13.70
N PHE A 718 -8.43 11.05 14.21
CA PHE A 718 -9.45 11.04 15.25
C PHE A 718 -10.68 10.22 14.82
N PHE A 719 -11.20 10.48 13.62
CA PHE A 719 -12.38 9.79 13.09
C PHE A 719 -12.15 8.29 12.87
N HIS A 720 -10.94 7.89 12.46
CA HIS A 720 -10.58 6.47 12.35
C HIS A 720 -10.63 5.72 13.68
N ASN A 721 -10.23 6.37 14.78
CA ASN A 721 -10.29 5.74 16.09
C ASN A 721 -11.74 5.60 16.58
N VAL A 722 -12.62 6.52 16.20
CA VAL A 722 -14.06 6.42 16.46
C VAL A 722 -14.69 5.25 15.69
N THR A 723 -14.39 5.10 14.39
CA THR A 723 -14.94 4.01 13.57
C THR A 723 -14.46 2.64 14.04
N SER A 724 -13.18 2.53 14.41
CA SER A 724 -12.57 1.25 14.78
C SER A 724 -13.10 0.65 16.08
N MET A 725 -13.47 1.51 17.04
CA MET A 725 -14.04 1.09 18.32
C MET A 725 -15.57 0.89 18.28
N ASN A 726 -16.18 0.96 17.09
CA ASN A 726 -17.63 0.88 16.91
C ASN A 726 -18.40 1.87 17.82
N ILE A 727 -17.89 3.09 17.90
CA ILE A 727 -18.52 4.20 18.61
C ILE A 727 -19.56 4.81 17.67
N GLY A 728 -20.77 5.06 18.20
CA GLY A 728 -21.80 5.77 17.44
C GLY A 728 -21.36 7.22 17.22
N TYR A 729 -21.29 7.67 15.98
CA TYR A 729 -20.96 9.07 15.68
C TYR A 729 -22.10 9.71 14.92
N PHE A 730 -22.74 10.70 15.53
CA PHE A 730 -23.97 11.30 15.05
C PHE A 730 -23.73 12.77 14.75
N SER A 731 -24.29 13.26 13.64
CA SER A 731 -24.30 14.67 13.29
C SER A 731 -25.75 15.15 13.28
N ILE A 732 -26.04 16.20 14.03
CA ILE A 732 -27.40 16.70 14.21
C ILE A 732 -27.47 18.14 13.75
N ASP A 733 -28.40 18.38 12.83
CA ASP A 733 -28.76 19.71 12.40
C ASP A 733 -30.06 20.15 13.08
N LEU A 734 -29.98 21.14 13.99
CA LEU A 734 -31.14 21.63 14.74
C LEU A 734 -32.18 22.33 13.85
N ASP A 735 -31.80 22.77 12.65
CA ASP A 735 -32.69 23.43 11.70
C ASP A 735 -33.41 22.42 10.77
N SER A 736 -32.99 21.15 10.78
CA SER A 736 -33.58 20.08 9.98
C SER A 736 -34.85 19.50 10.64
N GLN A 737 -35.87 19.18 9.84
CA GLN A 737 -37.06 18.46 10.32
C GLN A 737 -36.81 16.97 10.59
N ASP A 738 -35.70 16.43 10.07
CA ASP A 738 -35.36 15.01 10.13
C ASP A 738 -34.55 14.64 11.38
N ASP A 739 -33.95 15.64 12.05
CA ASP A 739 -33.12 15.46 13.24
C ASP A 739 -33.85 16.02 14.48
N LYS A 740 -33.73 15.36 15.64
CA LYS A 740 -34.38 15.79 16.89
C LYS A 740 -33.50 15.48 18.10
N ILE A 741 -33.30 16.47 18.97
CA ILE A 741 -32.77 16.29 20.33
C ILE A 741 -33.76 16.84 21.35
N SER A 742 -34.17 16.01 22.31
CA SER A 742 -35.11 16.40 23.36
C SER A 742 -34.36 16.88 24.61
N PHE A 743 -33.81 18.10 24.60
CA PHE A 743 -33.10 18.68 25.76
C PHE A 743 -33.97 18.74 27.03
N ASP A 744 -35.29 18.88 26.89
CA ASP A 744 -36.21 18.90 28.03
C ASP A 744 -36.28 17.57 28.79
N ILE A 745 -36.11 16.44 28.08
CA ILE A 745 -36.04 15.10 28.70
C ILE A 745 -34.72 14.95 29.45
N ILE A 746 -33.62 15.41 28.85
CA ILE A 746 -32.27 15.37 29.42
C ILE A 746 -32.18 16.20 30.70
N ARG A 747 -32.75 17.41 30.71
CA ARG A 747 -32.73 18.33 31.88
C ARG A 747 -33.53 17.83 33.08
N LYS A 748 -34.48 16.92 32.89
CA LYS A 748 -35.30 16.34 33.98
C LYS A 748 -34.61 15.20 34.73
N GLN A 749 -33.49 14.69 34.20
CA GLN A 749 -32.78 13.56 34.79
C GLN A 749 -31.93 13.97 36.00
N GLN A 750 -31.44 12.98 36.75
CA GLN A 750 -30.58 13.22 37.90
C GLN A 750 -29.24 13.80 37.45
N ILE A 751 -28.89 14.99 37.97
CA ILE A 751 -27.57 15.61 37.77
C ILE A 751 -26.59 14.98 38.75
N ILE A 752 -25.53 14.35 38.24
CA ILE A 752 -24.45 13.78 39.05
C ILE A 752 -23.35 14.82 39.26
N GLU A 753 -22.96 15.48 38.17
CA GLU A 753 -21.94 16.51 38.18
C GLU A 753 -22.35 17.65 37.24
N ASN A 754 -22.10 18.89 37.69
CA ASN A 754 -22.37 20.10 36.93
C ASN A 754 -21.08 20.92 36.91
N GLY A 755 -20.37 20.87 35.77
CA GLY A 755 -19.12 21.58 35.56
C GLY A 755 -19.32 23.03 35.12
N GLU A 756 -18.25 23.68 34.64
CA GLU A 756 -18.31 25.04 34.09
C GLU A 756 -19.03 25.03 32.73
N PHE A 757 -18.76 24.00 31.91
CA PHE A 757 -19.32 23.84 30.57
C PHE A 757 -20.23 22.62 30.46
N PHE A 758 -19.77 21.45 30.93
CA PHE A 758 -20.45 20.17 30.73
C PHE A 758 -21.35 19.79 31.90
N ARG A 759 -22.49 19.17 31.55
CA ARG A 759 -23.40 18.56 32.53
C ARG A 759 -23.39 17.05 32.38
N HIS A 760 -23.15 16.35 33.48
CA HIS A 760 -23.28 14.90 33.56
C HIS A 760 -24.61 14.55 34.22
N VAL A 761 -25.49 13.93 33.43
CA VAL A 761 -26.77 13.42 33.89
C VAL A 761 -26.81 11.89 33.83
N ARG A 762 -27.62 11.30 34.70
CA ARG A 762 -27.82 9.85 34.78
C ARG A 762 -29.30 9.51 34.68
N PHE A 763 -29.61 8.58 33.80
CA PHE A 763 -30.93 7.98 33.65
C PHE A 763 -31.08 6.82 34.65
N GLU A 764 -32.30 6.65 35.19
CA GLU A 764 -32.61 5.53 36.11
C GLU A 764 -32.53 4.18 35.40
N GLU A 765 -32.97 4.12 34.15
CA GLU A 765 -32.91 2.93 33.29
C GLU A 765 -31.92 3.12 32.14
N PRO A 766 -31.28 2.04 31.64
CA PRO A 766 -30.39 2.12 30.48
C PRO A 766 -31.10 2.61 29.22
N LEU A 767 -30.43 3.48 28.48
CA LEU A 767 -30.88 3.96 27.17
C LEU A 767 -30.69 2.87 26.11
N ILE A 768 -31.65 2.78 25.18
CA ILE A 768 -31.51 1.95 23.99
C ILE A 768 -31.01 2.81 22.84
N ILE A 769 -29.80 2.51 22.39
CA ILE A 769 -29.17 3.15 21.24
C ILE A 769 -29.24 2.17 20.08
N ARG A 770 -29.96 2.54 19.03
CA ARG A 770 -30.11 1.77 17.80
C ARG A 770 -29.40 2.52 16.67
N MET A 771 -28.52 1.83 15.95
CA MET A 771 -27.77 2.41 14.83
C MET A 771 -27.92 1.51 13.60
N ASP A 772 -28.36 2.09 12.49
CA ASP A 772 -28.47 1.45 11.18
C ASP A 772 -27.45 2.09 10.23
N GLY A 773 -26.27 1.48 10.15
CA GLY A 773 -25.18 1.99 9.30
C GLY A 773 -25.46 1.88 7.79
N LYS A 774 -26.50 1.14 7.35
CA LYS A 774 -26.89 1.08 5.94
C LYS A 774 -27.78 2.25 5.54
N LYS A 775 -28.71 2.62 6.42
CA LYS A 775 -29.60 3.77 6.23
C LYS A 775 -28.98 5.10 6.70
N GLY A 776 -27.92 5.04 7.51
CA GLY A 776 -27.35 6.21 8.18
C GLY A 776 -28.23 6.73 9.31
N MET A 777 -29.17 5.93 9.83
CA MET A 777 -30.15 6.36 10.82
C MET A 777 -29.79 5.87 12.22
N ALA A 778 -29.90 6.75 13.23
CA ALA A 778 -29.71 6.39 14.63
C ALA A 778 -30.82 6.94 15.52
N VAL A 779 -31.15 6.16 16.55
CA VAL A 779 -32.20 6.48 17.53
C VAL A 779 -31.67 6.18 18.93
N ILE A 780 -31.80 7.14 19.83
CA ILE A 780 -31.63 6.97 21.27
C ILE A 780 -33.00 7.16 21.92
N SER A 781 -33.51 6.12 22.55
CA SER A 781 -34.76 6.14 23.28
C SER A 781 -34.59 5.69 24.72
N MET A 782 -35.47 6.16 25.60
CA MET A 782 -35.64 5.55 26.91
C MET A 782 -36.20 4.13 26.74
N ASN A 783 -35.92 3.25 27.69
CA ASN A 783 -36.40 1.88 27.63
C ASN A 783 -37.89 1.86 28.00
N ASP A 784 -38.69 1.23 27.16
CA ASP A 784 -40.14 1.19 27.28
C ASP A 784 -40.53 0.05 28.24
N LYS A 785 -41.39 0.33 29.22
CA LYS A 785 -41.88 -0.69 30.20
C LYS A 785 -42.71 -1.80 29.55
N ASN A 786 -42.90 -1.79 28.22
CA ASN A 786 -43.77 -2.69 27.49
C ASN A 786 -43.09 -3.69 26.53
N VAL A 787 -41.75 -3.80 26.50
CA VAL A 787 -41.05 -4.70 25.53
C VAL A 787 -40.51 -6.02 26.16
N LEU A 788 -40.82 -6.28 27.43
CA LEU A 788 -40.61 -7.58 28.08
C LEU A 788 -41.94 -8.17 28.56
N ALA A 789 -42.78 -8.60 27.60
CA ALA A 789 -43.86 -9.55 27.81
C ALA A 789 -43.86 -10.58 26.69
#